data_AF-G2PZJ8-F1
#
_entry.id   AF-G2PZJ8-F1
#
_cell.length_a   1.000
_cell.length_b   1.000
_cell.length_c   1.000
_cell.angle_alpha   90.00
_cell.angle_beta   90.00
_cell.angle_gamma   90.00
#
_symmetry.space_group_name_H-M   'P 1'
#
loop_
_entity.id
_entity.type
_entity.pdbx_description
1 polymer ?
#
loop_
_entity_poly.entity_id
_entity_poly.type
_entity_poly.pdbx_seq_one_letter_code
_entity_poly.pdbx_strand_id
1 'polypeptide(L)'
;MNPFQGLREYERSSPWPEKTPISIRLKDGLSITLTIPNFGVAARTDDQVGSNATLTRVALAHAAFKSALQPEAALDDSFFKTCVAEVNVIKLFFPDITSEAVLIVFTAWLAFACAMDDVIETLDLGDRELVLWDSIQLLIPTPDTSLQRSESLAPEAKDKRVQALARALLDHCTRYLSPKSADAFFNAVCRVLEAHAAEVGFLQGRNNDSFAEYLSVRSRTIALSPFFEVIKAEYLAEPDWDFNDAWLGLQDEVSRAAGLQNDLIGLLRDIEDGEQLNAVVILMRGFRGYDANRLDRNILARCVSMVAAEHNASAARCFERMTELHRAAQNSPGSSVERVEKVARHIIMMCETHLRWCSSSKRYRLEIAVDENYTSPSSSAPNTPATTAAFPSGEAQSLESCASQSRETQAHPEQAVVHSAGIFHGLPSYPDTPECRNLTALVTGATGLSGYHMVKVLAALPQRWRKIYCLSSRAPPPNFFEDLGEGSSRVEHLAVNFLDDPSEIAQRLREKIVEHVLHPRATSWISGQTPRNWRLSTRNTENMFNNFIAALQLTSLRPRRFMLQTGSKHYAFYLGPAFLPAFESDPRVLLDRNFYYEQEDALNVARPSYIVGAVRDGTLNHLIGFGIYAAVQAFLGEPIAFPGDYHAWDREQVQSTGMLNAYFEEWLVLTGKTANEAFNIHDGQSFTWGRLWPYLASWYQAEWLPPAEEEDKYRSVKLPCPTTPRGYGPQATLRSTFSLLEWSLQPRVEEAWKDLAKRHGLVLDPFDDRYRARIFSFSDSAVIGDAPMTTSVRKAREFGFFGTVDSYRSIFDTFHDLARLKLIPAPAVKEFTA
;
A
#
# COMPACT_ATOMS: atom_id res chain seq x y z
N MET A 1 7.18 35.11 43.16
CA MET A 1 6.50 33.80 43.04
C MET A 1 7.31 32.95 42.07
N ASN A 2 7.50 31.65 42.33
CA ASN A 2 8.09 30.76 41.32
C ASN A 2 7.06 30.61 40.18
N PRO A 3 7.31 31.11 38.95
CA PRO A 3 6.33 31.05 37.86
C PRO A 3 6.00 29.61 37.43
N PHE A 4 6.82 28.63 37.84
CA PHE A 4 6.65 27.21 37.53
C PHE A 4 6.18 26.37 38.74
N GLN A 5 5.47 26.99 39.69
CA GLN A 5 4.82 26.25 40.76
C GLN A 5 3.74 25.30 40.18
N GLY A 6 3.73 24.04 40.62
CA GLY A 6 2.74 23.04 40.20
C GLY A 6 3.21 22.04 39.14
N LEU A 7 4.52 21.99 38.85
CA LEU A 7 5.13 20.87 38.10
C LEU A 7 4.97 19.55 38.86
N ARG A 8 4.57 18.49 38.17
CA ARG A 8 4.25 17.18 38.74
C ARG A 8 5.10 16.08 38.11
N GLU A 9 5.54 15.16 38.96
CA GLU A 9 6.10 13.87 38.54
C GLU A 9 5.02 12.79 38.60
N TYR A 10 5.15 11.79 37.75
CA TYR A 10 4.23 10.67 37.65
C TYR A 10 5.02 9.36 37.77
N GLU A 11 4.41 8.37 38.40
CA GLU A 11 4.97 7.03 38.54
C GLU A 11 3.92 5.98 38.22
N ARG A 12 4.38 4.82 37.75
CA ARG A 12 3.52 3.66 37.47
C ARG A 12 3.66 2.62 38.58
N SER A 13 2.56 2.01 38.97
CA SER A 13 2.56 0.96 40.00
C SER A 13 3.06 -0.40 39.49
N SER A 14 3.03 -0.64 38.16
CA SER A 14 3.45 -1.91 37.55
C SER A 14 4.47 -1.70 36.42
N PRO A 15 5.46 -2.61 36.26
CA PRO A 15 6.30 -2.70 35.06
C PRO A 15 5.59 -3.28 33.84
N TRP A 16 4.47 -3.97 34.03
CA TRP A 16 3.74 -4.63 32.95
C TRP A 16 2.28 -4.18 32.95
N PRO A 17 1.69 -3.93 31.78
CA PRO A 17 0.30 -3.51 31.73
C PRO A 17 -0.63 -4.68 32.03
N GLU A 18 -1.70 -4.41 32.76
CA GLU A 18 -2.83 -5.32 32.90
C GLU A 18 -3.98 -4.89 31.99
N LYS A 19 -4.77 -5.84 31.52
CA LYS A 19 -6.01 -5.54 30.77
C LYS A 19 -7.06 -5.06 31.75
N THR A 20 -7.29 -3.74 31.82
CA THR A 20 -8.28 -3.15 32.72
C THR A 20 -9.45 -2.56 31.95
N PRO A 21 -10.71 -2.99 32.21
CA PRO A 21 -11.88 -2.30 31.71
C PRO A 21 -12.14 -1.03 32.52
N ILE A 22 -12.35 0.09 31.84
CA ILE A 22 -12.70 1.39 32.41
C ILE A 22 -14.07 1.79 31.88
N SER A 23 -15.01 2.01 32.81
CA SER A 23 -16.33 2.52 32.48
C SER A 23 -16.35 4.04 32.59
N ILE A 24 -16.79 4.70 31.53
CA ILE A 24 -16.89 6.16 31.43
C ILE A 24 -18.34 6.50 31.17
N ARG A 25 -18.94 7.33 32.03
CA ARG A 25 -20.26 7.90 31.79
C ARG A 25 -20.11 9.24 31.09
N LEU A 26 -20.63 9.32 29.87
CA LEU A 26 -20.80 10.59 29.18
C LEU A 26 -22.05 11.31 29.74
N LYS A 27 -22.15 12.61 29.44
CA LYS A 27 -23.42 13.35 29.65
C LYS A 27 -24.55 12.69 28.84
N ASP A 28 -25.80 12.89 29.27
CA ASP A 28 -27.01 12.27 28.70
C ASP A 28 -27.21 10.75 28.92
N GLY A 29 -26.42 10.13 29.80
CA GLY A 29 -26.63 8.75 30.26
C GLY A 29 -26.04 7.66 29.36
N LEU A 30 -25.22 8.03 28.37
CA LEU A 30 -24.42 7.08 27.59
C LEU A 30 -23.25 6.57 28.44
N SER A 31 -23.10 5.25 28.54
CA SER A 31 -21.97 4.60 29.21
C SER A 31 -21.09 3.91 28.17
N ILE A 32 -19.79 4.12 28.26
CA ILE A 32 -18.77 3.50 27.40
C ILE A 32 -17.87 2.66 28.28
N THR A 33 -17.51 1.46 27.81
CA THR A 33 -16.51 0.62 28.48
C THR A 33 -15.31 0.43 27.56
N LEU A 34 -14.17 0.97 27.96
CA LEU A 34 -12.91 0.87 27.24
C LEU A 34 -11.95 -0.05 27.99
N THR A 35 -11.43 -1.07 27.32
CA THR A 35 -10.33 -1.90 27.84
C THR A 35 -9.01 -1.26 27.43
N ILE A 36 -8.13 -1.01 28.39
CA ILE A 36 -6.81 -0.45 28.13
C ILE A 36 -5.68 -1.32 28.72
N PRO A 37 -4.47 -1.24 28.16
CA PRO A 37 -3.24 -1.66 28.86
C PRO A 37 -2.95 -0.67 29.99
N ASN A 38 -3.16 -1.10 31.24
CA ASN A 38 -3.09 -0.25 32.43
C ASN A 38 -1.82 -0.56 33.25
N PHE A 39 -0.97 0.44 33.43
CA PHE A 39 0.24 0.41 34.25
C PHE A 39 0.04 1.01 35.64
N GLY A 40 -1.12 1.61 35.91
CA GLY A 40 -1.42 2.29 37.17
C GLY A 40 -0.62 3.57 37.34
N VAL A 41 -0.58 4.42 36.30
CA VAL A 41 0.14 5.70 36.34
C VAL A 41 -0.57 6.69 37.26
N ALA A 42 0.10 7.18 38.30
CA ALA A 42 -0.44 8.17 39.23
C ALA A 42 0.56 9.31 39.46
N ALA A 43 0.05 10.48 39.88
CA ALA A 43 0.91 11.59 40.29
C ALA A 43 1.60 11.23 41.62
N ARG A 44 2.90 11.52 41.72
CA ARG A 44 3.65 11.30 42.97
C ARG A 44 3.13 12.22 44.07
N THR A 45 2.89 11.66 45.25
CA THR A 45 2.34 12.37 46.42
C THR A 45 3.42 13.03 47.31
N ASP A 46 4.70 12.86 46.99
CA ASP A 46 5.79 13.46 47.77
C ASP A 46 5.84 14.98 47.57
N ASP A 47 5.31 15.71 48.56
CA ASP A 47 5.47 17.15 48.81
C ASP A 47 6.92 17.53 49.18
N GLN A 48 7.94 16.89 48.59
CA GLN A 48 9.28 17.46 48.62
C GLN A 48 9.35 18.60 47.62
N VAL A 49 9.07 19.79 48.15
CA VAL A 49 9.28 21.14 47.59
C VAL A 49 10.78 21.41 47.33
N GLY A 50 11.52 20.44 46.81
CA GLY A 50 12.77 20.62 46.12
C GLY A 50 12.44 20.70 44.64
N SER A 51 12.51 21.91 44.07
CA SER A 51 12.50 22.15 42.62
C SER A 51 13.10 20.95 41.88
N ASN A 52 12.28 20.20 41.14
CA ASN A 52 12.80 19.24 40.19
C ASN A 52 13.52 20.06 39.12
N ALA A 53 14.81 20.32 39.34
CA ALA A 53 15.58 21.30 38.59
C ALA A 53 15.55 20.99 37.09
N THR A 54 15.41 19.71 36.73
CA THR A 54 15.19 19.24 35.37
C THR A 54 13.85 19.72 34.81
N LEU A 55 12.72 19.47 35.48
CA LEU A 55 11.41 19.94 35.00
C LEU A 55 11.31 21.48 34.96
N THR A 56 11.97 22.18 35.89
CA THR A 56 12.07 23.65 35.84
C THR A 56 12.84 24.10 34.59
N ARG A 57 13.95 23.44 34.22
CA ARG A 57 14.69 23.74 32.98
C ARG A 57 13.90 23.40 31.73
N VAL A 58 13.17 22.29 31.71
CA VAL A 58 12.24 21.94 30.63
C VAL A 58 11.17 23.02 30.49
N ALA A 59 10.54 23.44 31.58
CA ALA A 59 9.52 24.48 31.57
C ALA A 59 10.05 25.86 31.12
N LEU A 60 11.29 26.20 31.48
CA LEU A 60 11.98 27.40 30.99
C LEU A 60 12.24 27.34 29.48
N ALA A 61 12.78 26.23 28.98
CA ALA A 61 13.05 26.04 27.55
C ALA A 61 11.74 26.06 26.74
N HIS A 62 10.69 25.44 27.27
CA HIS A 62 9.35 25.42 26.69
C HIS A 62 8.71 26.81 26.66
N ALA A 63 8.80 27.55 27.77
CA ALA A 63 8.32 28.94 27.83
C ALA A 63 9.07 29.83 26.82
N ALA A 64 10.39 29.65 26.67
CA ALA A 64 11.18 30.36 25.68
C ALA A 64 10.72 30.03 24.25
N PHE A 65 10.50 28.74 23.94
CA PHE A 65 9.95 28.31 22.65
C PHE A 65 8.57 28.93 22.38
N LYS A 66 7.62 28.79 23.30
CA LYS A 66 6.26 29.35 23.13
C LYS A 66 6.26 30.88 23.02
N SER A 67 7.13 31.58 23.74
CA SER A 67 7.24 33.03 23.64
C SER A 67 7.73 33.47 22.24
N ALA A 68 8.53 32.64 21.57
CA ALA A 68 8.95 32.89 20.20
C ALA A 68 7.81 32.65 19.18
N LEU A 69 6.89 31.73 19.49
CA LEU A 69 5.70 31.48 18.64
C LEU A 69 4.63 32.55 18.83
N GLN A 70 4.45 33.06 20.06
CA GLN A 70 3.40 34.01 20.44
C GLN A 70 3.96 35.12 21.36
N PRO A 71 4.69 36.11 20.82
CA PRO A 71 5.35 37.15 21.61
C PRO A 71 4.40 37.99 22.48
N GLU A 72 3.17 38.19 22.00
CA GLU A 72 2.16 39.01 22.67
C GLU A 72 1.54 38.33 23.91
N ALA A 73 1.57 36.99 23.98
CA ALA A 73 1.00 36.22 25.08
C ALA A 73 1.95 36.10 26.29
N ALA A 74 3.24 36.41 26.13
CA ALA A 74 4.29 36.22 27.15
C ALA A 74 4.25 37.22 28.33
N LEU A 75 3.25 38.12 28.37
CA LEU A 75 3.11 39.18 29.38
C LEU A 75 2.09 38.85 30.49
N ASP A 76 1.39 37.71 30.42
CA ASP A 76 0.34 37.30 31.36
C ASP A 76 0.78 36.13 32.25
N ASP A 77 0.41 36.13 33.53
CA ASP A 77 0.61 35.03 34.48
C ASP A 77 -0.06 33.72 34.01
N SER A 78 -1.09 33.81 33.15
CA SER A 78 -1.73 32.64 32.53
C SER A 78 -0.81 31.89 31.55
N PHE A 79 0.18 32.56 30.95
CA PHE A 79 1.13 31.98 30.01
C PHE A 79 2.01 30.91 30.68
N PHE A 80 2.62 31.26 31.82
CA PHE A 80 3.48 30.34 32.56
C PHE A 80 2.67 29.16 33.13
N LYS A 81 1.43 29.38 33.57
CA LYS A 81 0.51 28.30 33.98
C LYS A 81 0.22 27.32 32.85
N THR A 82 0.06 27.81 31.62
CA THR A 82 -0.14 26.97 30.43
C THR A 82 1.12 26.17 30.12
N CYS A 83 2.30 26.77 30.21
CA CYS A 83 3.57 26.06 30.04
C CYS A 83 3.74 24.94 31.08
N VAL A 84 3.43 25.20 32.36
CA VAL A 84 3.45 24.19 33.42
C VAL A 84 2.46 23.05 33.12
N ALA A 85 1.27 23.38 32.63
CA ALA A 85 0.27 22.38 32.28
C ALA A 85 0.76 21.46 31.15
N GLU A 86 1.33 22.01 30.07
CA GLU A 86 1.85 21.22 28.95
C GLU A 86 3.05 20.35 29.34
N VAL A 87 3.94 20.85 30.20
CA VAL A 87 5.04 20.04 30.77
C VAL A 87 4.48 18.88 31.59
N ASN A 88 3.45 19.13 32.41
CA ASN A 88 2.79 18.08 33.17
C ASN A 88 2.08 17.05 32.27
N VAL A 89 1.54 17.47 31.11
CA VAL A 89 0.96 16.55 30.12
C VAL A 89 2.03 15.64 29.54
N ILE A 90 3.18 16.18 29.12
CA ILE A 90 4.30 15.36 28.64
C ILE A 90 4.81 14.40 29.71
N LYS A 91 4.90 14.86 30.97
CA LYS A 91 5.32 14.00 32.07
C LYS A 91 4.28 12.93 32.43
N LEU A 92 2.99 13.21 32.24
CA LEU A 92 1.92 12.22 32.36
C LEU A 92 2.01 11.19 31.22
N PHE A 93 2.24 11.60 29.98
CA PHE A 93 2.37 10.69 28.82
C PHE A 93 3.59 9.78 28.95
N PHE A 94 4.70 10.31 29.47
CA PHE A 94 5.98 9.62 29.53
C PHE A 94 6.62 9.70 30.93
N PRO A 95 6.02 9.07 31.96
CA PRO A 95 6.51 9.10 33.34
C PRO A 95 7.96 8.60 33.48
N ASP A 96 8.32 7.59 32.69
CA ASP A 96 9.65 6.94 32.73
C ASP A 96 10.75 7.71 31.98
N ILE A 97 10.41 8.75 31.20
CA ILE A 97 11.41 9.56 30.48
C ILE A 97 11.98 10.61 31.43
N THR A 98 13.31 10.58 31.57
CA THR A 98 14.08 11.49 32.42
C THR A 98 15.07 12.37 31.65
N SER A 99 15.26 12.11 30.35
CA SER A 99 16.14 12.90 29.49
C SER A 99 15.59 14.30 29.30
N GLU A 100 16.32 15.32 29.77
CA GLU A 100 15.94 16.73 29.65
C GLU A 100 15.75 17.14 28.19
N ALA A 101 16.68 16.77 27.31
CA ALA A 101 16.62 17.09 25.88
C ALA A 101 15.36 16.51 25.21
N VAL A 102 15.01 15.25 25.52
CA VAL A 102 13.82 14.60 24.97
C VAL A 102 12.55 15.28 25.48
N LEU A 103 12.48 15.59 26.77
CA LEU A 103 11.33 16.28 27.36
C LEU A 103 11.13 17.69 26.77
N ILE A 104 12.21 18.44 26.52
CA ILE A 104 12.15 19.76 25.86
C ILE A 104 11.55 19.63 24.45
N VAL A 105 12.05 18.69 23.66
CA VAL A 105 11.56 18.42 22.30
C VAL A 105 10.09 18.01 22.32
N PHE A 106 9.69 17.19 23.30
CA PHE A 106 8.32 16.71 23.44
C PHE A 106 7.36 17.85 23.75
N THR A 107 7.75 18.75 24.66
CA THR A 107 6.94 19.93 24.97
C THR A 107 6.85 20.89 23.78
N ALA A 108 7.94 21.06 23.02
CA ALA A 108 7.95 21.88 21.80
C ALA A 108 7.07 21.28 20.70
N TRP A 109 7.14 19.97 20.49
CA TRP A 109 6.28 19.26 19.53
C TRP A 109 4.79 19.40 19.90
N LEU A 110 4.44 19.18 21.17
CA LEU A 110 3.05 19.33 21.63
C LEU A 110 2.53 20.76 21.38
N ALA A 111 3.31 21.78 21.70
CA ALA A 111 2.91 23.16 21.44
C ALA A 111 2.83 23.49 19.94
N PHE A 112 3.73 22.96 19.12
CA PHE A 112 3.67 23.11 17.67
C PHE A 112 2.40 22.46 17.11
N ALA A 113 2.11 21.21 17.48
CA ALA A 113 0.96 20.46 16.97
C ALA A 113 -0.36 21.19 17.30
N CYS A 114 -0.53 21.63 18.55
CA CYS A 114 -1.70 22.43 18.95
C CYS A 114 -1.78 23.76 18.18
N ALA A 115 -0.68 24.52 18.08
CA ALA A 115 -0.68 25.82 17.40
C ALA A 115 -0.91 25.69 15.88
N MET A 116 -0.42 24.61 15.28
CA MET A 116 -0.66 24.27 13.89
C MET A 116 -2.14 23.97 13.65
N ASP A 117 -2.74 23.11 14.48
CA ASP A 117 -4.17 22.79 14.39
C ASP A 117 -5.02 24.07 14.50
N ASP A 118 -4.75 24.91 15.50
CA ASP A 118 -5.44 26.20 15.68
C ASP A 118 -5.34 27.10 14.43
N VAL A 119 -4.15 27.16 13.80
CA VAL A 119 -3.95 27.96 12.58
C VAL A 119 -4.71 27.35 11.40
N ILE A 120 -4.63 26.03 11.21
CA ILE A 120 -5.30 25.31 10.11
C ILE A 120 -6.80 25.49 10.20
N GLU A 121 -7.38 25.41 11.40
CA GLU A 121 -8.81 25.61 11.63
C GLU A 121 -9.30 27.00 11.19
N THR A 122 -8.46 28.03 11.26
CA THR A 122 -8.80 29.40 10.80
C THR A 122 -8.76 29.59 9.28
N LEU A 123 -8.19 28.65 8.53
CA LEU A 123 -7.99 28.77 7.08
C LEU A 123 -9.12 28.12 6.28
N ASP A 124 -9.36 28.64 5.07
CA ASP A 124 -10.20 27.98 4.08
C ASP A 124 -9.56 26.66 3.62
N LEU A 125 -10.37 25.65 3.28
CA LEU A 125 -9.88 24.31 2.93
C LEU A 125 -8.82 24.29 1.80
N GLY A 126 -8.91 25.21 0.83
CA GLY A 126 -7.92 25.31 -0.25
C GLY A 126 -6.56 25.84 0.22
N ASP A 127 -6.54 26.76 1.19
CA ASP A 127 -5.31 27.33 1.74
C ASP A 127 -4.67 26.39 2.77
N ARG A 128 -5.45 25.58 3.49
CA ARG A 128 -4.94 24.55 4.42
C ARG A 128 -3.97 23.59 3.74
N GLU A 129 -4.35 23.07 2.58
CA GLU A 129 -3.53 22.10 1.83
C GLU A 129 -2.20 22.73 1.40
N LEU A 130 -2.22 23.96 0.88
CA LEU A 130 -1.01 24.67 0.44
C LEU A 130 -0.05 24.97 1.61
N VAL A 131 -0.58 25.45 2.74
CA VAL A 131 0.21 25.78 3.93
C VAL A 131 0.93 24.54 4.49
N LEU A 132 0.26 23.39 4.50
CA LEU A 132 0.82 22.11 4.94
C LEU A 132 1.95 21.63 4.02
N TRP A 133 1.74 21.66 2.70
CA TRP A 133 2.76 21.23 1.73
C TRP A 133 4.00 22.15 1.71
N ASP A 134 3.81 23.46 1.77
CA ASP A 134 4.91 24.42 1.89
C ASP A 134 5.73 24.17 3.17
N SER A 135 5.07 23.83 4.28
CA SER A 135 5.72 23.53 5.56
C SER A 135 6.54 22.23 5.50
N ILE A 136 6.05 21.21 4.79
CA ILE A 136 6.79 19.95 4.55
C ILE A 136 8.10 20.23 3.79
N GLN A 137 8.05 21.06 2.74
CA GLN A 137 9.26 21.40 1.95
C GLN A 137 10.34 22.08 2.77
N LEU A 138 9.98 22.80 3.83
CA LEU A 138 10.93 23.44 4.74
C LEU A 138 11.61 22.47 5.71
N LEU A 139 10.97 21.34 6.02
CA LEU A 139 11.44 20.38 7.01
C LEU A 139 12.21 19.20 6.41
N ILE A 140 12.22 19.05 5.08
CA ILE A 140 13.01 18.03 4.38
C ILE A 140 14.47 18.50 4.27
N PRO A 141 15.47 17.72 4.73
CA PRO A 141 16.87 18.04 4.52
C PRO A 141 17.19 17.95 3.02
N THR A 142 17.51 19.07 2.37
CA THR A 142 18.02 19.05 0.99
C THR A 142 19.46 18.54 0.96
N PRO A 143 19.79 17.50 0.16
CA PRO A 143 21.17 17.27 -0.23
C PRO A 143 21.57 18.35 -1.24
N ASP A 144 22.57 19.14 -0.85
CA ASP A 144 23.34 20.06 -1.68
C ASP A 144 22.64 21.33 -2.22
N THR A 145 23.23 22.49 -1.92
CA THR A 145 22.72 23.84 -2.19
C THR A 145 23.09 24.37 -3.57
N SER A 146 23.26 23.47 -4.55
CA SER A 146 23.55 23.82 -5.96
C SER A 146 22.34 23.72 -6.90
N LEU A 147 21.19 23.25 -6.41
CA LEU A 147 19.91 23.25 -7.14
C LEU A 147 18.89 24.17 -6.46
N GLN A 148 19.16 25.48 -6.41
CA GLN A 148 18.14 26.45 -6.01
C GLN A 148 17.25 26.84 -7.19
N ARG A 149 15.95 26.58 -6.98
CA ARG A 149 14.77 27.19 -7.62
C ARG A 149 14.64 27.00 -9.13
N SER A 150 14.20 25.82 -9.54
CA SER A 150 13.18 25.79 -10.59
C SER A 150 11.93 26.40 -9.98
N GLU A 151 11.50 27.57 -10.46
CA GLU A 151 10.24 28.20 -10.09
C GLU A 151 9.11 27.17 -10.27
N SER A 152 8.59 26.68 -9.15
CA SER A 152 7.37 25.88 -9.14
C SER A 152 6.24 26.79 -9.62
N LEU A 153 5.58 26.41 -10.71
CA LEU A 153 4.33 27.05 -11.17
C LEU A 153 3.15 26.83 -10.21
N ALA A 154 3.36 26.17 -9.06
CA ALA A 154 2.33 25.99 -8.04
C ALA A 154 2.14 27.29 -7.22
N PRO A 155 0.89 27.70 -6.94
CA PRO A 155 0.63 28.88 -6.12
C PRO A 155 1.19 28.70 -4.70
N GLU A 156 2.00 29.65 -4.23
CA GLU A 156 2.50 29.66 -2.86
C GLU A 156 1.38 29.92 -1.84
N ALA A 157 1.51 29.35 -0.64
CA ALA A 157 0.58 29.65 0.45
C ALA A 157 0.65 31.13 0.84
N LYS A 158 -0.50 31.81 0.93
CA LYS A 158 -0.58 33.21 1.35
C LYS A 158 -0.33 33.40 2.84
N ASP A 159 -0.84 32.47 3.65
CA ASP A 159 -0.56 32.42 5.07
C ASP A 159 0.76 31.67 5.30
N LYS A 160 1.67 32.28 6.06
CA LYS A 160 3.00 31.72 6.36
C LYS A 160 3.17 31.34 7.84
N ARG A 161 2.09 31.33 8.64
CA ARG A 161 2.15 31.06 10.09
C ARG A 161 2.67 29.67 10.39
N VAL A 162 2.14 28.61 9.75
CA VAL A 162 2.60 27.23 10.00
C VAL A 162 4.05 27.02 9.58
N GLN A 163 4.48 27.64 8.48
CA GLN A 163 5.87 27.62 8.01
C GLN A 163 6.80 28.30 9.02
N ALA A 164 6.36 29.41 9.64
CA ALA A 164 7.12 30.08 10.70
C ALA A 164 7.20 29.21 11.97
N LEU A 165 6.09 28.59 12.37
CA LEU A 165 6.06 27.61 13.47
C LEU A 165 7.01 26.44 13.19
N ALA A 166 7.03 25.92 11.95
CA ALA A 166 7.83 24.78 11.54
C ALA A 166 9.33 25.10 11.57
N ARG A 167 9.73 26.31 11.13
CA ARG A 167 11.12 26.79 11.26
C ARG A 167 11.53 26.95 12.72
N ALA A 168 10.66 27.53 13.55
CA ALA A 168 10.94 27.67 14.97
C ALA A 168 11.11 26.30 15.64
N LEU A 169 10.28 25.32 15.28
CA LEU A 169 10.42 23.94 15.75
C LEU A 169 11.75 23.32 15.28
N LEU A 170 12.11 23.49 14.01
CA LEU A 170 13.38 23.03 13.44
C LEU A 170 14.58 23.57 14.22
N ASP A 171 14.66 24.89 14.37
CA ASP A 171 15.75 25.57 15.08
C ASP A 171 15.78 25.21 16.58
N HIS A 172 14.62 24.93 17.17
CA HIS A 172 14.54 24.52 18.57
C HIS A 172 15.01 23.08 18.77
N CYS A 173 14.43 22.11 18.06
CA CYS A 173 14.70 20.69 18.30
C CYS A 173 16.13 20.27 17.88
N THR A 174 16.69 20.85 16.81
CA THR A 174 18.06 20.55 16.35
C THR A 174 19.15 20.93 17.36
N ARG A 175 18.85 21.81 18.33
CA ARG A 175 19.76 22.15 19.43
C ARG A 175 19.85 21.07 20.51
N TYR A 176 18.84 20.20 20.60
CA TYR A 176 18.71 19.22 21.68
C TYR A 176 18.80 17.77 21.20
N LEU A 177 18.47 17.50 19.93
CA LEU A 177 18.53 16.16 19.34
C LEU A 177 19.87 15.90 18.65
N SER A 178 20.30 14.63 18.66
CA SER A 178 21.35 14.17 17.76
C SER A 178 20.89 14.28 16.29
N PRO A 179 21.80 14.35 15.30
CA PRO A 179 21.40 14.36 13.88
C PRO A 179 20.47 13.21 13.51
N LYS A 180 20.78 11.99 13.97
CA LYS A 180 19.94 10.79 13.75
C LYS A 180 18.54 10.95 14.35
N SER A 181 18.45 11.46 15.58
CA SER A 181 17.17 11.66 16.27
C SER A 181 16.36 12.80 15.66
N ALA A 182 17.03 13.85 15.21
CA ALA A 182 16.41 14.96 14.49
C ALA A 182 15.82 14.49 13.15
N ASP A 183 16.56 13.71 12.37
CA ASP A 183 16.06 13.15 11.11
C ASP A 183 14.84 12.25 11.34
N ALA A 184 14.90 11.34 12.33
CA ALA A 184 13.76 10.48 12.67
C ALA A 184 12.53 11.30 13.10
N PHE A 185 12.75 12.32 13.94
CA PHE A 185 11.71 13.24 14.41
C PHE A 185 11.07 14.02 13.25
N PHE A 186 11.85 14.72 12.43
CA PHE A 186 11.30 15.56 11.35
C PHE A 186 10.68 14.76 10.22
N ASN A 187 11.16 13.55 9.95
CA ASN A 187 10.46 12.62 9.06
C ASN A 187 9.08 12.24 9.62
N ALA A 188 8.96 12.03 10.93
CA ALA A 188 7.67 11.78 11.57
C ALA A 188 6.76 13.01 11.56
N VAL A 189 7.30 14.20 11.80
CA VAL A 189 6.56 15.48 11.69
C VAL A 189 6.00 15.66 10.29
N CYS A 190 6.79 15.40 9.24
CA CYS A 190 6.31 15.47 7.86
C CYS A 190 5.16 14.49 7.59
N ARG A 191 5.22 13.26 8.14
CA ARG A 191 4.10 12.29 8.02
C ARG A 191 2.82 12.78 8.70
N VAL A 192 2.92 13.51 9.81
CA VAL A 192 1.76 14.14 10.47
C VAL A 192 1.18 15.24 9.58
N LEU A 193 2.02 16.13 9.04
CA LEU A 193 1.57 17.17 8.10
C LEU A 193 0.91 16.59 6.83
N GLU A 194 1.49 15.52 6.27
CA GLU A 194 0.90 14.78 5.14
C GLU A 194 -0.49 14.22 5.50
N ALA A 195 -0.69 13.77 6.75
CA ALA A 195 -1.97 13.27 7.22
C ALA A 195 -3.02 14.38 7.37
N HIS A 196 -2.66 15.55 7.91
CA HIS A 196 -3.57 16.70 7.92
C HIS A 196 -3.94 17.16 6.51
N ALA A 197 -3.02 17.07 5.54
CA ALA A 197 -3.33 17.38 4.14
C ALA A 197 -4.31 16.36 3.55
N ALA A 198 -4.19 15.08 3.92
CA ALA A 198 -5.15 14.04 3.55
C ALA A 198 -6.52 14.25 4.20
N GLU A 199 -6.56 14.74 5.44
CA GLU A 199 -7.79 15.10 6.17
C GLU A 199 -8.55 16.24 5.48
N VAL A 200 -7.84 17.24 4.95
CA VAL A 200 -8.43 18.29 4.10
C VAL A 200 -9.09 17.69 2.86
N GLY A 201 -8.45 16.71 2.22
CA GLY A 201 -9.03 15.97 1.10
C GLY A 201 -10.31 15.22 1.48
N PHE A 202 -10.36 14.66 2.69
CA PHE A 202 -11.56 14.02 3.23
C PHE A 202 -12.71 15.03 3.41
N LEU A 203 -12.43 16.20 4.02
CA LEU A 203 -13.40 17.29 4.19
C LEU A 203 -13.94 17.85 2.87
N GLN A 204 -13.15 17.82 1.81
CA GLN A 204 -13.54 18.26 0.48
C GLN A 204 -14.32 17.19 -0.32
N GLY A 205 -14.63 16.04 0.29
CA GLY A 205 -15.32 14.93 -0.37
C GLY A 205 -14.49 14.26 -1.46
N ARG A 206 -13.16 14.39 -1.42
CA ARG A 206 -12.24 13.74 -2.38
C ARG A 206 -11.95 12.27 -2.01
N ASN A 207 -12.26 11.87 -0.78
CA ASN A 207 -12.09 10.52 -0.25
C ASN A 207 -13.46 9.90 0.08
N ASN A 208 -13.54 8.57 0.14
CA ASN A 208 -14.77 7.88 0.53
C ASN A 208 -15.06 8.15 2.01
N ASP A 209 -16.29 8.55 2.34
CA ASP A 209 -16.77 8.85 3.71
C ASP A 209 -16.95 7.55 4.53
N SER A 210 -15.93 6.70 4.57
CA SER A 210 -15.92 5.39 5.19
C SER A 210 -15.18 5.41 6.52
N PHE A 211 -15.63 4.57 7.45
CA PHE A 211 -15.00 4.43 8.77
C PHE A 211 -13.54 3.99 8.70
N ALA A 212 -13.20 3.07 7.78
CA ALA A 212 -11.84 2.57 7.63
C ALA A 212 -10.87 3.65 7.13
N GLU A 213 -11.30 4.45 6.14
CA GLU A 213 -10.50 5.54 5.59
C GLU A 213 -10.31 6.65 6.63
N TYR A 214 -11.37 7.00 7.36
CA TYR A 214 -11.30 7.92 8.48
C TYR A 214 -10.28 7.44 9.54
N LEU A 215 -10.32 6.17 9.95
CA LEU A 215 -9.36 5.63 10.92
C LEU A 215 -7.91 5.72 10.44
N SER A 216 -7.66 5.53 9.15
CA SER A 216 -6.31 5.62 8.57
C SER A 216 -5.74 7.05 8.59
N VAL A 217 -6.60 8.06 8.51
CA VAL A 217 -6.22 9.47 8.62
C VAL A 217 -6.08 9.84 10.09
N ARG A 218 -7.09 9.50 10.90
CA ARG A 218 -7.17 9.84 12.32
C ARG A 218 -6.03 9.28 13.16
N SER A 219 -5.58 8.06 12.87
CA SER A 219 -4.43 7.45 13.56
C SER A 219 -3.13 8.22 13.34
N ARG A 220 -3.03 9.05 12.29
CA ARG A 220 -1.85 9.87 12.00
C ARG A 220 -2.02 11.33 12.42
N THR A 221 -3.24 11.88 12.36
CA THR A 221 -3.53 13.26 12.80
C THR A 221 -3.58 13.43 14.32
N ILE A 222 -3.58 12.33 15.10
CA ILE A 222 -3.37 12.38 16.56
C ILE A 222 -1.92 12.77 16.96
N ALA A 223 -1.02 12.94 16.00
CA ALA A 223 0.31 13.54 16.19
C ALA A 223 1.25 12.79 17.18
N LEU A 224 1.03 11.49 17.42
CA LEU A 224 1.84 10.71 18.37
C LEU A 224 3.18 10.19 17.80
N SER A 225 3.25 9.97 16.49
CA SER A 225 4.42 9.33 15.86
C SER A 225 5.76 10.02 16.12
N PRO A 226 5.88 11.37 16.19
CA PRO A 226 7.18 12.01 16.46
C PRO A 226 7.71 11.74 17.86
N PHE A 227 6.85 11.53 18.87
CA PHE A 227 7.29 11.09 20.19
C PHE A 227 7.92 9.70 20.12
N PHE A 228 7.27 8.77 19.42
CA PHE A 228 7.71 7.39 19.32
C PHE A 228 9.03 7.26 18.55
N GLU A 229 9.21 8.03 17.47
CA GLU A 229 10.45 8.00 16.70
C GLU A 229 11.64 8.57 17.49
N VAL A 230 11.45 9.58 18.33
CA VAL A 230 12.52 10.06 19.23
C VAL A 230 12.84 9.02 20.30
N ILE A 231 11.84 8.38 20.91
CA ILE A 231 12.10 7.32 21.91
C ILE A 231 12.87 6.16 21.26
N LYS A 232 12.50 5.75 20.04
CA LYS A 232 13.26 4.74 19.29
C LYS A 232 14.67 5.22 18.98
N ALA A 233 14.82 6.46 18.49
CA ALA A 233 16.10 7.11 18.17
C ALA A 233 17.09 7.07 19.33
N GLU A 234 16.61 7.37 20.54
CA GLU A 234 17.44 7.56 21.73
C GLU A 234 17.69 6.27 22.52
N TYR A 235 16.74 5.33 22.53
CA TYR A 235 16.80 4.16 23.43
C TYR A 235 17.07 2.82 22.72
N LEU A 236 16.96 2.74 21.39
CA LEU A 236 17.26 1.52 20.63
C LEU A 236 18.69 1.52 20.06
N ALA A 237 19.34 0.35 20.14
CA ALA A 237 20.61 0.12 19.44
C ALA A 237 20.35 -0.29 17.98
N GLU A 238 21.34 -0.18 17.10
CA GLU A 238 21.21 -0.50 15.66
C GLU A 238 20.49 -1.83 15.36
N PRO A 239 20.80 -2.97 16.03
CA PRO A 239 20.11 -4.25 15.77
C PRO A 239 18.62 -4.26 16.13
N ASP A 240 18.19 -3.36 17.02
CA ASP A 240 16.79 -3.27 17.45
C ASP A 240 15.92 -2.49 16.43
N TRP A 241 16.55 -1.80 15.46
CA TRP A 241 15.85 -1.10 14.37
C TRP A 241 15.32 -2.03 13.30
N ASP A 242 15.86 -3.26 13.20
CA ASP A 242 15.46 -4.22 12.17
C ASP A 242 14.01 -4.72 12.37
N PHE A 243 13.39 -4.46 13.52
CA PHE A 243 12.01 -4.83 13.82
C PHE A 243 10.97 -3.81 13.31
N ASN A 244 11.24 -3.20 12.15
CA ASN A 244 10.45 -2.06 11.63
C ASN A 244 8.94 -2.36 11.55
N ASP A 245 8.55 -3.54 11.03
CA ASP A 245 7.14 -3.92 10.91
C ASP A 245 6.44 -4.03 12.27
N ALA A 246 7.13 -4.62 13.25
CA ALA A 246 6.60 -4.80 14.60
C ALA A 246 6.49 -3.45 15.34
N TRP A 247 7.46 -2.54 15.13
CA TRP A 247 7.40 -1.18 15.66
C TRP A 247 6.27 -0.37 15.05
N LEU A 248 6.14 -0.37 13.73
CA LEU A 248 5.07 0.33 13.02
C LEU A 248 3.69 -0.21 13.42
N GLY A 249 3.53 -1.54 13.46
CA GLY A 249 2.30 -2.18 13.91
C GLY A 249 1.91 -1.79 15.33
N LEU A 250 2.87 -1.69 16.26
CA LEU A 250 2.59 -1.22 17.61
C LEU A 250 2.18 0.26 17.65
N GLN A 251 2.90 1.13 16.94
CA GLN A 251 2.60 2.56 16.88
C GLN A 251 1.22 2.83 16.29
N ASP A 252 0.83 2.09 15.25
CA ASP A 252 -0.46 2.23 14.58
C ASP A 252 -1.61 1.84 15.51
N GLU A 253 -1.50 0.73 16.25
CA GLU A 253 -2.56 0.30 17.19
C GLU A 253 -2.71 1.28 18.36
N VAL A 254 -1.59 1.78 18.90
CA VAL A 254 -1.61 2.78 19.98
C VAL A 254 -2.19 4.10 19.48
N SER A 255 -1.81 4.56 18.29
CA SER A 255 -2.32 5.81 17.74
C SER A 255 -3.80 5.71 17.36
N ARG A 256 -4.25 4.54 16.87
CA ARG A 256 -5.67 4.26 16.64
C ARG A 256 -6.45 4.28 17.95
N ALA A 257 -5.96 3.60 18.99
CA ALA A 257 -6.60 3.61 20.30
C ALA A 257 -6.72 5.05 20.84
N ALA A 258 -5.64 5.82 20.83
CA ALA A 258 -5.65 7.22 21.28
C ALA A 258 -6.63 8.10 20.46
N GLY A 259 -6.63 7.98 19.14
CA GLY A 259 -7.56 8.70 18.27
C GLY A 259 -9.03 8.37 18.58
N LEU A 260 -9.35 7.10 18.80
CA LEU A 260 -10.70 6.68 19.18
C LEU A 260 -11.11 7.13 20.58
N GLN A 261 -10.17 7.20 21.53
CA GLN A 261 -10.44 7.78 22.85
C GLN A 261 -10.82 9.25 22.73
N ASN A 262 -10.10 10.00 21.88
CA ASN A 262 -10.40 11.41 21.61
C ASN A 262 -11.81 11.58 21.04
N ASP A 263 -12.16 10.78 20.02
CA ASP A 263 -13.46 10.85 19.36
C ASP A 263 -14.62 10.44 20.29
N LEU A 264 -14.45 9.41 21.11
CA LEU A 264 -15.48 8.93 22.04
C LEU A 264 -15.71 9.89 23.21
N ILE A 265 -14.65 10.49 23.73
CA ILE A 265 -14.74 11.44 24.86
C ILE A 265 -15.16 12.84 24.37
N GLY A 266 -14.75 13.22 23.16
CA GLY A 266 -15.14 14.43 22.42
C GLY A 266 -16.56 14.45 21.90
N LEU A 267 -17.13 13.27 21.69
CA LEU A 267 -18.34 13.04 20.89
C LEU A 267 -19.46 14.06 21.09
N LEU A 268 -19.90 14.29 22.33
CA LEU A 268 -21.07 15.14 22.57
C LEU A 268 -20.79 16.61 22.22
N ARG A 269 -19.57 17.08 22.50
CA ARG A 269 -19.15 18.43 22.12
C ARG A 269 -19.03 18.51 20.60
N ASP A 270 -18.39 17.53 19.97
CA ASP A 270 -18.23 17.51 18.53
C ASP A 270 -19.60 17.49 17.82
N ILE A 271 -20.61 16.80 18.36
CA ILE A 271 -22.00 16.87 17.87
C ILE A 271 -22.62 18.26 18.09
N GLU A 272 -22.42 18.88 19.27
CA GLU A 272 -22.91 20.24 19.59
C GLU A 272 -22.30 21.31 18.66
N ASP A 273 -21.00 21.20 18.38
CA ASP A 273 -20.22 22.12 17.55
C ASP A 273 -20.44 21.86 16.05
N GLY A 274 -21.15 20.78 15.69
CA GLY A 274 -21.45 20.41 14.31
C GLY A 274 -20.27 19.79 13.58
N GLU A 275 -19.32 19.21 14.31
CA GLU A 275 -18.09 18.68 13.74
C GLU A 275 -18.28 17.43 12.90
N GLN A 276 -17.63 17.47 11.74
CA GLN A 276 -17.84 16.48 10.68
C GLN A 276 -16.84 15.32 10.75
N LEU A 277 -15.76 15.44 11.53
CA LEU A 277 -14.67 14.46 11.62
C LEU A 277 -14.63 13.82 13.02
N ASN A 278 -15.50 12.84 13.21
CA ASN A 278 -15.52 12.02 14.42
C ASN A 278 -15.93 10.59 14.04
N ALA A 279 -15.22 9.58 14.53
CA ALA A 279 -15.46 8.16 14.26
C ALA A 279 -16.94 7.74 14.35
N VAL A 280 -17.64 8.23 15.37
CA VAL A 280 -19.05 7.91 15.60
C VAL A 280 -19.93 8.62 14.56
N VAL A 281 -19.68 9.90 14.29
CA VAL A 281 -20.42 10.69 13.29
C VAL A 281 -20.27 10.06 11.89
N ILE A 282 -19.05 9.67 11.50
CA ILE A 282 -18.78 8.98 10.24
C ILE A 282 -19.59 7.68 10.14
N LEU A 283 -19.60 6.85 11.19
CA LEU A 283 -20.42 5.63 11.19
C LEU A 283 -21.91 5.92 11.10
N MET A 284 -22.40 6.96 11.80
CA MET A 284 -23.82 7.32 11.79
C MET A 284 -24.31 7.67 10.38
N ARG A 285 -23.50 8.35 9.56
CA ARG A 285 -23.82 8.66 8.16
C ARG A 285 -24.10 7.42 7.31
N GLY A 286 -23.49 6.28 7.65
CA GLY A 286 -23.71 5.00 6.97
C GLY A 286 -25.02 4.29 7.32
N PHE A 287 -25.78 4.76 8.32
CA PHE A 287 -27.04 4.12 8.72
C PHE A 287 -28.24 4.60 7.90
N ARG A 288 -29.07 3.65 7.46
CA ARG A 288 -30.30 3.93 6.70
C ARG A 288 -31.27 4.75 7.57
N GLY A 289 -31.64 5.95 7.09
CA GLY A 289 -32.53 6.86 7.80
C GLY A 289 -31.81 7.89 8.68
N TYR A 290 -30.48 7.99 8.60
CA TYR A 290 -29.72 9.10 9.17
C TYR A 290 -30.20 10.44 8.60
N ASP A 291 -30.45 11.40 9.49
CA ASP A 291 -30.78 12.80 9.17
C ASP A 291 -29.81 13.69 9.95
N ALA A 292 -29.00 14.46 9.23
CA ALA A 292 -28.02 15.36 9.83
C ALA A 292 -28.66 16.42 10.76
N ASN A 293 -29.95 16.71 10.58
CA ASN A 293 -30.68 17.69 11.39
C ASN A 293 -31.39 17.05 12.60
N ARG A 294 -31.34 15.74 12.75
CA ARG A 294 -32.03 15.02 13.84
C ARG A 294 -31.18 13.87 14.39
N LEU A 295 -30.72 14.04 15.63
CA LEU A 295 -29.95 13.02 16.34
C LEU A 295 -30.83 11.82 16.77
N ASP A 296 -30.69 10.69 16.09
CA ASP A 296 -31.30 9.41 16.52
C ASP A 296 -30.44 8.77 17.62
N ARG A 297 -31.00 8.71 18.84
CA ARG A 297 -30.31 8.18 20.03
C ARG A 297 -30.00 6.67 19.95
N ASN A 298 -30.80 5.89 19.23
CA ASN A 298 -30.57 4.45 19.07
C ASN A 298 -29.41 4.20 18.10
N ILE A 299 -29.36 4.96 17.00
CA ILE A 299 -28.24 4.91 16.05
C ILE A 299 -26.96 5.37 16.74
N LEU A 300 -27.01 6.49 17.46
CA LEU A 300 -25.88 7.02 18.24
C LEU A 300 -25.32 5.97 19.21
N ALA A 301 -26.17 5.38 20.06
CA ALA A 301 -25.73 4.36 21.02
C ALA A 301 -25.07 3.15 20.35
N ARG A 302 -25.59 2.71 19.19
CA ARG A 302 -25.03 1.60 18.42
C ARG A 302 -23.66 1.96 17.82
N CYS A 303 -23.52 3.14 17.23
CA CYS A 303 -22.25 3.61 16.68
C CYS A 303 -21.19 3.78 17.77
N VAL A 304 -21.56 4.37 18.92
CA VAL A 304 -20.67 4.45 20.10
C VAL A 304 -20.17 3.08 20.52
N SER A 305 -21.05 2.08 20.58
CA SER A 305 -20.65 0.70 20.91
C SER A 305 -19.70 0.09 19.87
N MET A 306 -19.87 0.38 18.58
CA MET A 306 -19.00 -0.12 17.52
C MET A 306 -17.61 0.52 17.59
N VAL A 307 -17.53 1.84 17.81
CA VAL A 307 -16.25 2.55 17.96
C VAL A 307 -15.52 2.09 19.22
N ALA A 308 -16.24 1.91 20.34
CA ALA A 308 -15.66 1.36 21.57
C ALA A 308 -15.13 -0.07 21.38
N ALA A 309 -15.82 -0.89 20.58
CA ALA A 309 -15.34 -2.23 20.25
C ALA A 309 -14.05 -2.21 19.42
N GLU A 310 -13.94 -1.32 18.42
CA GLU A 310 -12.71 -1.17 17.63
C GLU A 310 -11.55 -0.65 18.50
N HIS A 311 -11.80 0.30 19.39
CA HIS A 311 -10.81 0.75 20.38
C HIS A 311 -10.29 -0.44 21.21
N ASN A 312 -11.20 -1.25 21.75
CA ASN A 312 -10.84 -2.38 22.61
C ASN A 312 -10.07 -3.46 21.82
N ALA A 313 -10.40 -3.64 20.54
CA ALA A 313 -9.66 -4.52 19.65
C ALA A 313 -8.23 -4.01 19.41
N SER A 314 -8.04 -2.70 19.16
CA SER A 314 -6.71 -2.10 19.06
C SER A 314 -5.90 -2.24 20.35
N ALA A 315 -6.51 -1.92 21.50
CA ALA A 315 -5.88 -2.09 22.80
C ALA A 315 -5.46 -3.55 23.07
N ALA A 316 -6.24 -4.53 22.61
CA ALA A 316 -5.88 -5.94 22.71
C ALA A 316 -4.69 -6.29 21.81
N ARG A 317 -4.68 -5.81 20.56
CA ARG A 317 -3.58 -6.02 19.60
C ARG A 317 -2.26 -5.41 20.09
N CYS A 318 -2.26 -4.36 20.91
CA CYS A 318 -1.04 -3.85 21.54
C CYS A 318 -0.27 -4.93 22.33
N PHE A 319 -0.95 -5.84 23.03
CA PHE A 319 -0.30 -6.94 23.76
C PHE A 319 0.31 -7.98 22.81
N GLU A 320 -0.35 -8.25 21.69
CA GLU A 320 0.15 -9.15 20.65
C GLU A 320 1.42 -8.58 20.02
N ARG A 321 1.40 -7.29 19.63
CA ARG A 321 2.56 -6.57 19.10
C ARG A 321 3.73 -6.51 20.08
N MET A 322 3.45 -6.32 21.37
CA MET A 322 4.49 -6.39 22.41
C MET A 322 5.15 -7.77 22.46
N THR A 323 4.35 -8.83 22.33
CA THR A 323 4.85 -10.21 22.32
C THR A 323 5.68 -10.51 21.07
N GLU A 324 5.28 -9.98 19.92
CA GLU A 324 6.05 -10.06 18.67
C GLU A 324 7.42 -9.39 18.80
N LEU A 325 7.46 -8.16 19.33
CA LEU A 325 8.70 -7.43 19.59
C LEU A 325 9.63 -8.16 20.56
N HIS A 326 9.08 -8.75 21.62
CA HIS A 326 9.83 -9.58 22.56
C HIS A 326 10.50 -10.76 21.86
N ARG A 327 9.75 -11.52 21.05
CA ARG A 327 10.29 -12.67 20.32
C ARG A 327 11.32 -12.25 19.27
N ALA A 328 11.10 -11.13 18.58
CA ALA A 328 12.03 -10.60 17.60
C ALA A 328 13.37 -10.24 18.25
N ALA A 329 13.33 -9.59 19.41
CA ALA A 329 14.52 -9.26 20.19
C ALA A 329 15.27 -10.50 20.70
N GLN A 330 14.54 -11.54 21.16
CA GLN A 330 15.15 -12.80 21.60
C GLN A 330 15.92 -13.52 20.49
N ASN A 331 15.42 -13.43 19.26
CA ASN A 331 15.95 -14.17 18.12
C ASN A 331 17.00 -13.38 17.31
N SER A 332 17.27 -12.12 17.66
CA SER A 332 18.18 -11.24 16.91
C SER A 332 19.53 -11.07 17.63
N PRO A 333 20.66 -11.53 17.04
CA PRO A 333 21.99 -11.34 17.62
C PRO A 333 22.34 -9.87 17.82
N GLY A 334 22.73 -9.49 19.05
CA GLY A 334 23.09 -8.10 19.41
C GLY A 334 21.90 -7.23 19.84
N SER A 335 20.67 -7.72 19.68
CA SER A 335 19.48 -7.11 20.27
C SER A 335 19.40 -7.36 21.79
N SER A 336 18.72 -6.48 22.51
CA SER A 336 18.41 -6.67 23.93
C SER A 336 16.91 -6.61 24.12
N VAL A 337 16.36 -7.73 24.59
CA VAL A 337 14.95 -7.85 24.99
C VAL A 337 14.57 -6.74 25.98
N GLU A 338 15.43 -6.46 26.97
CA GLU A 338 15.15 -5.44 27.97
C GLU A 338 15.01 -4.04 27.35
N ARG A 339 15.87 -3.68 26.37
CA ARG A 339 15.78 -2.39 25.67
C ARG A 339 14.51 -2.29 24.82
N VAL A 340 14.24 -3.34 24.04
CA VAL A 340 13.07 -3.40 23.16
C VAL A 340 11.78 -3.33 23.96
N GLU A 341 11.65 -4.12 25.01
CA GLU A 341 10.50 -4.05 25.91
C GLU A 341 10.38 -2.69 26.58
N LYS A 342 11.49 -2.07 26.98
CA LYS A 342 11.47 -0.72 27.54
C LYS A 342 10.85 0.28 26.57
N VAL A 343 11.26 0.28 25.30
CA VAL A 343 10.66 1.18 24.29
C VAL A 343 9.20 0.84 24.03
N ALA A 344 8.86 -0.45 23.89
CA ALA A 344 7.48 -0.89 23.70
C ALA A 344 6.56 -0.43 24.85
N ARG A 345 7.03 -0.47 26.10
CA ARG A 345 6.29 0.03 27.27
C ARG A 345 5.99 1.51 27.17
N HIS A 346 6.95 2.35 26.76
CA HIS A 346 6.71 3.79 26.59
C HIS A 346 5.61 4.07 25.56
N ILE A 347 5.58 3.29 24.47
CA ILE A 347 4.58 3.45 23.41
C ILE A 347 3.21 2.98 23.93
N ILE A 348 3.12 1.76 24.50
CA ILE A 348 1.85 1.17 24.97
C ILE A 348 1.20 2.00 26.09
N MET A 349 2.03 2.56 26.99
CA MET A 349 1.57 3.39 28.11
C MET A 349 0.80 4.64 27.65
N MET A 350 0.97 5.05 26.39
CA MET A 350 0.15 6.10 25.79
C MET A 350 -1.34 5.76 25.80
N CYS A 351 -1.74 4.49 25.71
CA CYS A 351 -3.16 4.09 25.78
C CYS A 351 -3.83 4.49 27.11
N GLU A 352 -3.13 4.32 28.24
CA GLU A 352 -3.63 4.71 29.56
C GLU A 352 -3.52 6.22 29.79
N THR A 353 -2.34 6.77 29.51
CA THR A 353 -2.02 8.15 29.87
C THR A 353 -2.75 9.16 29.00
N HIS A 354 -2.96 8.86 27.71
CA HIS A 354 -3.83 9.63 26.84
C HIS A 354 -5.28 9.60 27.34
N LEU A 355 -5.81 8.43 27.72
CA LEU A 355 -7.16 8.31 28.26
C LEU A 355 -7.38 9.15 29.52
N ARG A 356 -6.41 9.13 30.44
CA ARG A 356 -6.42 9.97 31.66
C ARG A 356 -6.38 11.46 31.33
N TRP A 357 -5.57 11.85 30.34
CA TRP A 357 -5.49 13.24 29.90
C TRP A 357 -6.78 13.74 29.26
N CYS A 358 -7.34 13.02 28.28
CA CYS A 358 -8.59 13.44 27.65
C CYS A 358 -9.77 13.41 28.63
N SER A 359 -9.78 12.47 29.59
CA SER A 359 -10.87 12.40 30.57
C SER A 359 -10.80 13.49 31.66
N SER A 360 -9.59 13.93 32.05
CA SER A 360 -9.39 14.99 33.05
C SER A 360 -9.50 16.41 32.49
N SER A 361 -9.47 16.56 31.17
CA SER A 361 -9.58 17.87 30.53
C SER A 361 -10.99 18.46 30.67
N LYS A 362 -11.07 19.70 31.17
CA LYS A 362 -12.32 20.47 31.29
C LYS A 362 -13.06 20.63 29.95
N ARG A 363 -12.35 20.43 28.83
CA ARG A 363 -12.85 20.50 27.45
C ARG A 363 -13.90 19.43 27.14
N TYR A 364 -13.97 18.34 27.92
CA TYR A 364 -14.80 17.17 27.60
C TYR A 364 -15.98 16.91 28.58
N ARG A 365 -16.18 17.80 29.58
CA ARG A 365 -17.38 17.83 30.45
C ARG A 365 -17.82 16.44 30.99
N LEU A 366 -16.91 15.62 31.52
CA LEU A 366 -17.23 14.27 32.05
C LEU A 366 -17.50 14.25 33.56
N GLU A 367 -18.38 13.34 34.01
CA GLU A 367 -18.41 12.80 35.38
C GLU A 367 -17.79 11.40 35.36
N ILE A 368 -16.51 11.31 35.70
CA ILE A 368 -15.82 10.01 35.77
C ILE A 368 -16.16 9.36 37.12
N ALA A 369 -16.93 8.28 37.10
CA ALA A 369 -16.97 7.33 38.20
C ALA A 369 -15.96 6.22 37.90
N VAL A 370 -14.74 6.34 38.41
CA VAL A 370 -13.83 5.19 38.50
C VAL A 370 -14.38 4.32 39.63
N ASP A 371 -14.78 3.09 39.32
CA ASP A 371 -15.26 2.16 40.35
C ASP A 371 -14.03 1.73 41.18
N GLU A 372 -13.78 2.40 42.32
CA GLU A 372 -12.62 2.15 43.19
C GLU A 372 -12.67 0.78 43.90
N ASN A 373 -13.70 -0.05 43.63
CA ASN A 373 -13.96 -1.31 44.32
C ASN A 373 -13.69 -2.58 43.48
N TYR A 374 -12.72 -2.56 42.57
CA TYR A 374 -12.20 -3.81 42.01
C TYR A 374 -11.03 -4.33 42.86
N THR A 375 -11.37 -4.96 43.99
CA THR A 375 -10.42 -5.79 44.73
C THR A 375 -10.17 -7.09 43.96
N SER A 376 -8.90 -7.36 43.66
CA SER A 376 -8.47 -8.66 43.10
C SER A 376 -9.01 -9.81 43.94
N PRO A 377 -9.43 -10.95 43.35
CA PRO A 377 -9.77 -12.13 44.13
C PRO A 377 -8.53 -12.57 44.92
N SER A 378 -8.65 -12.50 46.24
CA SER A 378 -7.62 -12.94 47.19
C SER A 378 -7.21 -14.38 46.95
N SER A 379 -5.92 -14.62 47.02
CA SER A 379 -5.29 -15.93 47.11
C SER A 379 -5.89 -16.78 48.24
N SER A 380 -6.75 -17.74 47.89
CA SER A 380 -7.08 -18.89 48.72
C SER A 380 -7.31 -20.12 47.86
N ALA A 381 -6.20 -20.76 47.50
CA ALA A 381 -6.22 -22.14 47.02
C ALA A 381 -6.73 -23.07 48.14
N PRO A 382 -7.63 -24.02 47.86
CA PRO A 382 -7.79 -25.18 48.72
C PRO A 382 -6.59 -26.11 48.50
N ASN A 383 -5.85 -26.37 49.58
CA ASN A 383 -4.83 -27.42 49.64
C ASN A 383 -5.38 -28.77 49.18
N THR A 384 -4.78 -29.36 48.16
CA THR A 384 -4.74 -30.82 48.02
C THR A 384 -3.41 -31.22 47.36
N PRO A 385 -2.66 -32.21 47.89
CA PRO A 385 -1.24 -32.36 47.59
C PRO A 385 -0.99 -33.06 46.26
N ALA A 386 0.09 -32.65 45.61
CA ALA A 386 0.68 -33.29 44.44
C ALA A 386 0.93 -34.78 44.70
N THR A 387 0.48 -35.63 43.78
CA THR A 387 0.99 -36.99 43.63
C THR A 387 1.67 -37.11 42.28
N THR A 388 2.96 -37.42 42.37
CA THR A 388 3.92 -37.82 41.35
C THR A 388 3.37 -38.78 40.29
N ALA A 389 3.68 -38.51 39.02
CA ALA A 389 3.94 -39.56 38.04
C ALA A 389 4.97 -39.07 37.02
N ALA A 390 6.16 -39.67 37.11
CA ALA A 390 7.27 -39.48 36.20
C ALA A 390 7.00 -40.12 34.83
N PHE A 391 7.73 -39.63 33.82
CA PHE A 391 7.89 -40.17 32.47
C PHE A 391 8.06 -41.70 32.43
N PRO A 392 7.58 -42.37 31.36
CA PRO A 392 8.26 -43.53 30.82
C PRO A 392 9.19 -43.09 29.68
N SER A 393 10.49 -43.26 29.92
CA SER A 393 11.50 -43.39 28.88
C SER A 393 11.32 -44.73 28.15
N GLY A 394 11.37 -44.74 26.81
CA GLY A 394 11.38 -46.00 26.07
C GLY A 394 11.30 -45.84 24.56
N GLU A 395 12.49 -45.70 23.95
CA GLU A 395 12.88 -46.25 22.64
C GLU A 395 12.38 -45.61 21.34
N ALA A 396 13.38 -45.31 20.50
CA ALA A 396 13.26 -44.86 19.13
C ALA A 396 12.63 -45.96 18.26
N GLN A 397 11.49 -45.63 17.63
CA GLN A 397 11.02 -46.32 16.44
C GLN A 397 10.51 -45.31 15.40
N SER A 398 10.88 -45.61 14.16
CA SER A 398 10.66 -44.90 12.90
C SER A 398 9.28 -44.28 12.70
N LEU A 399 9.29 -43.03 12.22
CA LEU A 399 8.13 -42.37 11.61
C LEU A 399 7.82 -43.03 10.26
N GLU A 400 7.02 -44.10 10.28
CA GLU A 400 6.25 -44.54 9.12
C GLU A 400 4.90 -43.82 9.07
N SER A 401 4.52 -43.49 7.84
CA SER A 401 3.32 -42.80 7.38
C SER A 401 2.00 -43.32 7.98
N CYS A 402 1.08 -42.41 8.26
CA CYS A 402 -0.35 -42.73 8.26
C CYS A 402 -1.12 -41.68 7.44
N ALA A 403 -1.13 -41.94 6.14
CA ALA A 403 -2.17 -41.50 5.22
C ALA A 403 -3.42 -42.37 5.38
N SER A 404 -4.51 -41.92 4.73
CA SER A 404 -5.84 -42.51 4.57
C SER A 404 -6.88 -42.00 5.59
N GLN A 405 -8.00 -41.43 5.14
CA GLN A 405 -8.90 -42.04 4.17
C GLN A 405 -9.31 -41.11 3.02
N SER A 406 -8.66 -41.26 1.86
CA SER A 406 -9.27 -40.99 0.56
C SER A 406 -9.86 -42.30 0.05
N ARG A 407 -11.16 -42.30 -0.29
CA ARG A 407 -11.77 -43.38 -1.05
C ARG A 407 -11.06 -43.47 -2.41
N GLU A 408 -10.23 -44.49 -2.59
CA GLU A 408 -9.68 -44.88 -3.87
C GLU A 408 -10.82 -45.24 -4.82
N THR A 409 -11.14 -44.30 -5.70
CA THR A 409 -11.80 -44.62 -6.96
C THR A 409 -10.66 -45.00 -7.90
N GLN A 410 -10.68 -46.21 -8.45
CA GLN A 410 -9.71 -46.65 -9.44
C GLN A 410 -9.65 -45.64 -10.59
N ALA A 411 -8.67 -44.73 -10.56
CA ALA A 411 -8.45 -43.76 -11.61
C ALA A 411 -7.69 -44.46 -12.74
N HIS A 412 -8.38 -44.70 -13.86
CA HIS A 412 -7.69 -44.90 -15.12
C HIS A 412 -6.72 -43.74 -15.36
N PRO A 413 -5.56 -43.96 -16.00
CA PRO A 413 -4.66 -42.86 -16.34
C PRO A 413 -5.43 -41.81 -17.16
N GLU A 414 -5.65 -40.62 -16.59
CA GLU A 414 -6.28 -39.50 -17.28
C GLU A 414 -5.37 -39.07 -18.44
N GLN A 415 -5.73 -39.46 -19.67
CA GLN A 415 -5.07 -38.98 -20.87
C GLN A 415 -5.52 -37.54 -21.15
N ALA A 416 -4.58 -36.59 -21.14
CA ALA A 416 -4.86 -35.20 -21.53
C ALA A 416 -4.75 -35.05 -23.05
N VAL A 417 -5.84 -34.64 -23.70
CA VAL A 417 -5.84 -34.33 -25.14
C VAL A 417 -5.52 -32.84 -25.32
N VAL A 418 -4.45 -32.56 -26.05
CA VAL A 418 -4.03 -31.19 -26.38
C VAL A 418 -4.17 -30.90 -27.86
N HIS A 419 -4.31 -29.64 -28.23
CA HIS A 419 -4.38 -29.19 -29.62
C HIS A 419 -3.49 -27.95 -29.85
N SER A 420 -3.34 -27.57 -31.11
CA SER A 420 -2.65 -26.33 -31.50
C SER A 420 -3.62 -25.38 -32.20
N ALA A 421 -3.43 -24.08 -32.00
CA ALA A 421 -4.16 -23.01 -32.67
C ALA A 421 -3.17 -21.93 -33.11
N GLY A 422 -2.85 -21.87 -34.41
CA GLY A 422 -1.81 -20.97 -34.92
C GLY A 422 -0.46 -21.26 -34.28
N ILE A 423 0.15 -20.24 -33.68
CA ILE A 423 1.46 -20.32 -32.99
C ILE A 423 1.36 -20.88 -31.55
N PHE A 424 0.13 -21.13 -31.06
CA PHE A 424 -0.11 -21.66 -29.72
C PHE A 424 -0.21 -23.18 -29.76
N HIS A 425 0.63 -23.85 -28.98
CA HIS A 425 0.74 -25.31 -28.97
C HIS A 425 0.44 -25.87 -27.58
N GLY A 426 -0.02 -27.12 -27.50
CA GLY A 426 -0.29 -27.78 -26.21
C GLY A 426 -1.51 -27.26 -25.47
N LEU A 427 -2.43 -26.58 -26.17
CA LEU A 427 -3.64 -26.02 -25.57
C LEU A 427 -4.61 -27.13 -25.10
N PRO A 428 -5.27 -26.97 -23.94
CA PRO A 428 -6.17 -27.98 -23.41
C PRO A 428 -7.40 -28.17 -24.32
N SER A 429 -7.83 -29.42 -24.46
CA SER A 429 -9.12 -29.76 -25.05
C SER A 429 -10.13 -29.98 -23.93
N TYR A 430 -11.36 -29.53 -24.13
CA TYR A 430 -12.41 -29.61 -23.13
C TYR A 430 -13.44 -30.64 -23.57
N PRO A 431 -13.96 -31.47 -22.64
CA PRO A 431 -14.93 -32.48 -22.98
C PRO A 431 -16.26 -31.83 -23.37
N ASP A 432 -17.04 -32.50 -24.21
CA ASP A 432 -18.31 -31.99 -24.71
C ASP A 432 -19.44 -32.18 -23.69
N THR A 433 -19.26 -31.64 -22.48
CA THR A 433 -20.20 -31.79 -21.36
C THR A 433 -21.03 -30.52 -21.13
N PRO A 434 -22.21 -30.62 -20.47
CA PRO A 434 -23.03 -29.46 -20.13
C PRO A 434 -22.29 -28.40 -19.33
N GLU A 435 -21.29 -28.78 -18.52
CA GLU A 435 -20.49 -27.87 -17.71
C GLU A 435 -19.54 -26.98 -18.53
N CYS A 436 -19.24 -27.38 -19.77
CA CYS A 436 -18.34 -26.68 -20.68
C CYS A 436 -19.06 -26.13 -21.92
N ARG A 437 -20.40 -26.00 -21.88
CA ARG A 437 -21.22 -25.51 -23.00
C ARG A 437 -22.12 -24.36 -22.57
N ASN A 438 -22.44 -23.50 -23.53
CA ASN A 438 -23.41 -22.40 -23.38
C ASN A 438 -23.15 -21.45 -22.19
N LEU A 439 -21.90 -21.30 -21.79
CA LEU A 439 -21.46 -20.50 -20.66
C LEU A 439 -21.56 -19.00 -20.95
N THR A 440 -21.61 -18.22 -19.88
CA THR A 440 -21.54 -16.76 -19.95
C THR A 440 -20.35 -16.25 -19.15
N ALA A 441 -19.62 -15.28 -19.71
CA ALA A 441 -18.44 -14.67 -19.08
C ALA A 441 -18.67 -13.20 -18.77
N LEU A 442 -18.16 -12.73 -17.63
CA LEU A 442 -17.97 -11.32 -17.32
C LEU A 442 -16.47 -11.02 -17.33
N VAL A 443 -16.05 -10.19 -18.28
CA VAL A 443 -14.66 -9.75 -18.42
C VAL A 443 -14.56 -8.31 -17.96
N THR A 444 -13.83 -8.09 -16.86
CA THR A 444 -13.57 -6.74 -16.35
C THR A 444 -12.34 -6.13 -17.02
N GLY A 445 -12.38 -4.84 -17.34
CA GLY A 445 -11.28 -4.18 -18.04
C GLY A 445 -11.07 -4.74 -19.45
N ALA A 446 -12.16 -5.11 -20.14
CA ALA A 446 -12.17 -5.78 -21.44
C ALA A 446 -11.40 -5.02 -22.54
N THR A 447 -11.31 -3.69 -22.46
CA THR A 447 -10.56 -2.86 -23.43
C THR A 447 -9.06 -2.81 -23.16
N GLY A 448 -8.60 -3.30 -22.00
CA GLY A 448 -7.19 -3.35 -21.65
C GLY A 448 -6.49 -4.59 -22.23
N LEU A 449 -5.15 -4.57 -22.18
CA LEU A 449 -4.30 -5.59 -22.80
C LEU A 449 -4.73 -7.05 -22.54
N SER A 450 -4.85 -7.49 -21.28
CA SER A 450 -5.33 -8.86 -20.97
C SER A 450 -6.79 -9.08 -21.35
N GLY A 451 -7.68 -8.13 -21.00
CA GLY A 451 -9.12 -8.28 -21.18
C GLY A 451 -9.51 -8.43 -22.65
N TYR A 452 -8.84 -7.72 -23.56
CA TYR A 452 -9.11 -7.81 -24.99
C TYR A 452 -8.75 -9.19 -25.56
N HIS A 453 -7.58 -9.73 -25.20
CA HIS A 453 -7.19 -11.08 -25.62
C HIS A 453 -8.08 -12.16 -25.00
N MET A 454 -8.54 -11.97 -23.75
CA MET A 454 -9.56 -12.82 -23.15
C MET A 454 -10.84 -12.81 -23.98
N VAL A 455 -11.39 -11.64 -24.31
CA VAL A 455 -12.60 -11.54 -25.14
C VAL A 455 -12.39 -12.19 -26.51
N LYS A 456 -11.21 -12.03 -27.14
CA LYS A 456 -10.88 -12.72 -28.40
C LYS A 456 -10.96 -14.23 -28.30
N VAL A 457 -10.34 -14.84 -27.28
CA VAL A 457 -10.37 -16.29 -27.07
C VAL A 457 -11.79 -16.79 -26.85
N LEU A 458 -12.55 -16.14 -25.94
CA LEU A 458 -13.92 -16.56 -25.64
C LEU A 458 -14.85 -16.39 -26.86
N ALA A 459 -14.70 -15.30 -27.60
CA ALA A 459 -15.49 -15.03 -28.81
C ALA A 459 -15.18 -15.98 -29.97
N ALA A 460 -13.98 -16.59 -30.00
CA ALA A 460 -13.63 -17.61 -30.99
C ALA A 460 -14.26 -18.99 -30.70
N LEU A 461 -14.94 -19.18 -29.57
CA LEU A 461 -15.44 -20.49 -29.11
C LEU A 461 -16.97 -20.51 -28.89
N PRO A 462 -17.80 -20.51 -29.96
CA PRO A 462 -19.26 -20.38 -29.88
C PRO A 462 -19.97 -21.46 -29.08
N GLN A 463 -19.49 -22.70 -29.18
CA GLN A 463 -20.11 -23.85 -28.54
C GLN A 463 -19.96 -23.81 -27.02
N ARG A 464 -18.91 -23.13 -26.54
CA ARG A 464 -18.58 -23.00 -25.13
C ARG A 464 -19.12 -21.71 -24.54
N TRP A 465 -18.94 -20.58 -25.21
CA TRP A 465 -19.33 -19.26 -24.71
C TRP A 465 -20.47 -18.67 -25.53
N ARG A 466 -21.68 -18.74 -24.95
CA ARG A 466 -22.91 -18.23 -25.55
C ARG A 466 -22.98 -16.70 -25.50
N LYS A 467 -22.45 -16.09 -24.43
CA LYS A 467 -22.53 -14.65 -24.20
C LYS A 467 -21.32 -14.14 -23.41
N ILE A 468 -20.83 -12.95 -23.74
CA ILE A 468 -19.67 -12.34 -23.09
C ILE A 468 -20.02 -10.89 -22.76
N TYR A 469 -20.00 -10.54 -21.47
CA TYR A 469 -20.21 -9.17 -20.99
C TYR A 469 -18.87 -8.51 -20.71
N CYS A 470 -18.61 -7.40 -21.40
CA CYS A 470 -17.41 -6.60 -21.25
C CYS A 470 -17.69 -5.43 -20.30
N LEU A 471 -17.15 -5.47 -19.08
CA LEU A 471 -17.30 -4.42 -18.09
C LEU A 471 -16.13 -3.43 -18.20
N SER A 472 -16.43 -2.19 -18.58
CA SER A 472 -15.44 -1.09 -18.56
C SER A 472 -16.14 0.26 -18.57
N SER A 473 -15.51 1.31 -18.03
CA SER A 473 -16.15 2.63 -17.92
C SER A 473 -16.34 3.34 -19.26
N ARG A 474 -15.45 3.07 -20.22
CA ARG A 474 -15.49 3.64 -21.58
C ARG A 474 -15.96 2.58 -22.57
N ALA A 475 -16.72 3.00 -23.58
CA ALA A 475 -17.07 2.13 -24.69
C ALA A 475 -15.81 1.65 -25.43
N PRO A 476 -15.75 0.38 -25.85
CA PRO A 476 -14.65 -0.12 -26.67
C PRO A 476 -14.55 0.64 -28.00
N PRO A 477 -13.33 0.87 -28.52
CA PRO A 477 -13.17 1.51 -29.82
C PRO A 477 -13.74 0.61 -30.94
N PRO A 478 -14.12 1.15 -32.12
CA PRO A 478 -14.78 0.37 -33.17
C PRO A 478 -14.01 -0.90 -33.60
N ASN A 479 -12.68 -0.79 -33.73
CA ASN A 479 -11.81 -1.90 -34.10
C ASN A 479 -11.85 -3.08 -33.10
N PHE A 480 -12.28 -2.83 -31.86
CA PHE A 480 -12.47 -3.88 -30.86
C PHE A 480 -13.45 -4.96 -31.35
N PHE A 481 -14.59 -4.56 -31.91
CA PHE A 481 -15.62 -5.48 -32.36
C PHE A 481 -15.32 -6.08 -33.74
N GLU A 482 -14.71 -5.29 -34.62
CA GLU A 482 -14.28 -5.75 -35.95
C GLU A 482 -13.30 -6.93 -35.85
N ASP A 483 -12.34 -6.84 -34.94
CA ASP A 483 -11.33 -7.89 -34.73
C ASP A 483 -11.91 -9.21 -34.16
N LEU A 484 -13.17 -9.21 -33.70
CA LEU A 484 -13.86 -10.41 -33.18
C LEU A 484 -14.66 -11.16 -34.25
N GLY A 485 -14.81 -10.60 -35.46
CA GLY A 485 -15.57 -11.20 -36.55
C GLY A 485 -17.01 -11.58 -36.14
N GLU A 486 -17.46 -12.77 -36.51
CA GLU A 486 -18.80 -13.29 -36.16
C GLU A 486 -19.04 -13.40 -34.64
N GLY A 487 -17.95 -13.56 -33.86
CA GLY A 487 -18.00 -13.63 -32.40
C GLY A 487 -18.50 -12.34 -31.75
N SER A 488 -18.39 -11.19 -32.44
CA SER A 488 -18.85 -9.88 -31.97
C SER A 488 -20.33 -9.87 -31.57
N SER A 489 -21.18 -10.65 -32.26
CA SER A 489 -22.62 -10.77 -31.97
C SER A 489 -22.93 -11.31 -30.57
N ARG A 490 -21.98 -12.03 -29.95
CA ARG A 490 -22.10 -12.59 -28.60
C ARG A 490 -21.47 -11.69 -27.52
N VAL A 491 -20.81 -10.60 -27.92
CA VAL A 491 -20.13 -9.68 -27.02
C VAL A 491 -21.00 -8.45 -26.78
N GLU A 492 -21.19 -8.10 -25.51
CA GLU A 492 -21.95 -6.92 -25.11
C GLU A 492 -21.13 -6.09 -24.14
N HIS A 493 -21.01 -4.80 -24.42
CA HIS A 493 -20.37 -3.85 -23.49
C HIS A 493 -21.38 -3.35 -22.48
N LEU A 494 -20.96 -3.30 -21.21
CA LEU A 494 -21.68 -2.66 -20.14
C LEU A 494 -20.77 -1.59 -19.52
N ALA A 495 -21.23 -0.35 -19.60
CA ALA A 495 -20.52 0.79 -19.04
C ALA A 495 -20.59 0.75 -17.50
N VAL A 496 -19.50 0.33 -16.87
CA VAL A 496 -19.39 0.23 -15.41
C VAL A 496 -18.08 0.86 -14.96
N ASN A 497 -18.17 1.81 -14.03
CA ASN A 497 -17.01 2.36 -13.34
C ASN A 497 -16.96 1.75 -11.95
N PHE A 498 -15.93 0.95 -11.65
CA PHE A 498 -15.82 0.27 -10.35
C PHE A 498 -15.46 1.23 -9.20
N LEU A 499 -15.24 2.51 -9.48
CA LEU A 499 -15.13 3.54 -8.45
C LEU A 499 -16.50 4.10 -8.04
N ASP A 500 -17.57 3.78 -8.77
CA ASP A 500 -18.94 4.17 -8.39
C ASP A 500 -19.37 3.40 -7.12
N ASP A 501 -20.45 3.84 -6.48
CA ASP A 501 -21.02 3.18 -5.30
C ASP A 501 -21.43 1.73 -5.63
N PRO A 502 -21.21 0.76 -4.71
CA PRO A 502 -21.58 -0.64 -4.93
C PRO A 502 -23.04 -0.85 -5.36
N SER A 503 -23.98 -0.02 -4.90
CA SER A 503 -25.39 -0.12 -5.26
C SER A 503 -25.65 0.29 -6.71
N GLU A 504 -24.94 1.29 -7.24
CA GLU A 504 -25.01 1.70 -8.64
C GLU A 504 -24.42 0.64 -9.56
N ILE A 505 -23.25 0.10 -9.19
CA ILE A 505 -22.64 -1.03 -9.90
C ILE A 505 -23.60 -2.22 -9.90
N ALA A 506 -24.19 -2.56 -8.75
CA ALA A 506 -25.14 -3.65 -8.62
C ALA A 506 -26.39 -3.44 -9.49
N GLN A 507 -26.92 -2.21 -9.56
CA GLN A 507 -28.05 -1.89 -10.43
C GLN A 507 -27.73 -2.19 -11.90
N ARG A 508 -26.60 -1.70 -12.42
CA ARG A 508 -26.18 -1.95 -13.81
C ARG A 508 -25.96 -3.43 -14.10
N LEU A 509 -25.49 -4.21 -13.11
CA LEU A 509 -25.33 -5.66 -13.25
C LEU A 509 -26.69 -6.39 -13.24
N ARG A 510 -27.62 -6.04 -12.35
CA ARG A 510 -28.94 -6.70 -12.23
C ARG A 510 -29.81 -6.58 -13.48
N GLU A 511 -29.71 -5.46 -14.19
CA GLU A 511 -30.52 -5.21 -15.40
C GLU A 511 -30.23 -6.19 -16.54
N LYS A 512 -29.10 -6.92 -16.50
CA LYS A 512 -28.54 -7.55 -17.71
C LYS A 512 -28.06 -9.00 -17.56
N ILE A 513 -27.82 -9.50 -16.34
CA ILE A 513 -26.86 -10.60 -16.11
C ILE A 513 -27.51 -11.75 -15.28
N VAL A 514 -27.38 -13.04 -15.68
CA VAL A 514 -28.12 -14.18 -15.05
C VAL A 514 -27.28 -15.38 -14.48
N GLU A 515 -26.19 -15.88 -15.10
CA GLU A 515 -25.26 -16.92 -14.54
C GLU A 515 -23.82 -16.84 -15.13
N HIS A 516 -22.69 -16.87 -14.36
CA HIS A 516 -21.38 -16.43 -14.92
C HIS A 516 -20.07 -17.06 -14.42
N VAL A 517 -19.03 -16.97 -15.25
CA VAL A 517 -17.61 -17.04 -14.88
C VAL A 517 -17.02 -15.62 -14.89
N LEU A 518 -16.33 -15.23 -13.82
CA LEU A 518 -15.89 -13.86 -13.58
C LEU A 518 -14.38 -13.72 -13.68
N HIS A 519 -13.91 -12.79 -14.53
CA HIS A 519 -12.50 -12.41 -14.68
C HIS A 519 -12.27 -10.97 -14.18
N PRO A 520 -11.96 -10.80 -12.89
CA PRO A 520 -11.44 -9.56 -12.35
C PRO A 520 -9.99 -9.37 -12.73
N ARG A 521 -9.71 -8.22 -13.35
CA ARG A 521 -8.37 -7.70 -13.49
C ARG A 521 -8.14 -6.68 -12.38
N ALA A 522 -6.98 -6.72 -11.73
CA ALA A 522 -6.51 -5.58 -10.97
C ALA A 522 -6.25 -4.40 -11.93
N THR A 523 -7.14 -3.39 -11.96
CA THR A 523 -7.07 -2.29 -12.93
C THR A 523 -6.23 -1.09 -12.47
N SER A 524 -5.34 -0.68 -13.38
CA SER A 524 -4.68 0.62 -13.62
C SER A 524 -3.53 1.10 -12.70
N TRP A 525 -2.37 1.30 -13.33
CA TRP A 525 -1.26 2.13 -12.86
C TRP A 525 -1.52 3.56 -13.38
N ILE A 526 -1.63 4.56 -12.50
CA ILE A 526 -1.60 5.98 -12.87
C ILE A 526 -0.14 6.43 -12.71
N SER A 527 0.52 6.75 -13.81
CA SER A 527 1.90 7.26 -13.80
C SER A 527 1.93 8.68 -13.24
N GLY A 528 2.54 8.85 -12.07
CA GLY A 528 2.99 10.12 -11.51
C GLY A 528 4.34 9.85 -10.83
N GLN A 529 5.35 10.64 -11.17
CA GLN A 529 6.72 10.50 -10.70
C GLN A 529 6.80 10.65 -9.18
N THR A 530 6.88 9.57 -8.42
CA THR A 530 7.56 9.47 -7.12
C THR A 530 7.70 7.99 -6.71
N PRO A 531 8.76 7.60 -5.96
CA PRO A 531 8.91 6.24 -5.43
C PRO A 531 7.92 5.84 -4.33
N ARG A 532 6.78 6.53 -4.15
CA ARG A 532 5.82 6.28 -3.06
C ARG A 532 4.48 5.76 -3.63
N ASN A 533 4.43 4.45 -3.89
CA ASN A 533 3.30 3.70 -4.47
C ASN A 533 1.99 3.63 -3.63
N TRP A 534 1.88 4.32 -2.49
CA TRP A 534 0.75 4.16 -1.57
C TRP A 534 -0.60 4.63 -2.13
N ARG A 535 -0.63 5.76 -2.85
CA ARG A 535 -1.88 6.31 -3.45
C ARG A 535 -2.49 5.38 -4.51
N LEU A 536 -1.66 4.57 -5.16
CA LEU A 536 -2.08 3.59 -6.16
C LEU A 536 -2.62 2.31 -5.52
N SER A 537 -2.02 1.86 -4.41
CA SER A 537 -2.48 0.70 -3.63
C SER A 537 -3.89 0.93 -3.06
N THR A 538 -4.13 2.10 -2.47
CA THR A 538 -5.44 2.48 -1.90
C THR A 538 -6.53 2.54 -2.99
N ARG A 539 -6.29 3.22 -4.12
CA ARG A 539 -7.34 3.36 -5.16
C ARG A 539 -7.70 2.04 -5.86
N ASN A 540 -6.72 1.17 -6.12
CA ASN A 540 -6.94 -0.07 -6.86
C ASN A 540 -7.55 -1.18 -5.99
N THR A 541 -7.09 -1.32 -4.74
CA THR A 541 -7.56 -2.39 -3.85
C THR A 541 -8.72 -1.94 -2.96
N GLU A 542 -8.63 -0.77 -2.33
CA GLU A 542 -9.63 -0.36 -1.33
C GLU A 542 -10.94 0.12 -1.98
N ASN A 543 -10.89 0.68 -3.20
CA ASN A 543 -12.07 1.19 -3.90
C ASN A 543 -12.56 0.29 -5.04
N MET A 544 -11.77 0.02 -6.08
CA MET A 544 -12.28 -0.69 -7.27
C MET A 544 -12.66 -2.15 -7.01
N PHE A 545 -11.73 -2.93 -6.45
CA PHE A 545 -11.97 -4.35 -6.21
C PHE A 545 -13.06 -4.56 -5.14
N ASN A 546 -12.95 -3.87 -4.00
CA ASN A 546 -13.94 -3.96 -2.93
C ASN A 546 -15.33 -3.49 -3.35
N ASN A 547 -15.46 -2.38 -4.09
CA ASN A 547 -16.77 -1.93 -4.55
C ASN A 547 -17.40 -2.94 -5.51
N PHE A 548 -16.59 -3.56 -6.37
CA PHE A 548 -17.08 -4.60 -7.27
C PHE A 548 -17.54 -5.85 -6.53
N ILE A 549 -16.76 -6.33 -5.54
CA ILE A 549 -17.15 -7.46 -4.69
C ILE A 549 -18.44 -7.13 -3.93
N ALA A 550 -18.51 -5.96 -3.29
CA ALA A 550 -19.69 -5.50 -2.57
C ALA A 550 -20.91 -5.40 -3.51
N ALA A 551 -20.74 -4.89 -4.73
CA ALA A 551 -21.80 -4.82 -5.73
C ALA A 551 -22.31 -6.21 -6.11
N LEU A 552 -21.42 -7.18 -6.30
CA LEU A 552 -21.80 -8.56 -6.57
C LEU A 552 -22.60 -9.17 -5.42
N GLN A 553 -22.23 -8.89 -4.17
CA GLN A 553 -22.98 -9.33 -2.99
C GLN A 553 -24.40 -8.74 -2.93
N LEU A 554 -24.59 -7.52 -3.46
CA LEU A 554 -25.90 -6.90 -3.60
C LEU A 554 -26.72 -7.47 -4.76
N THR A 555 -26.12 -8.24 -5.67
CA THR A 555 -26.84 -8.90 -6.77
C THR A 555 -27.25 -10.34 -6.41
N SER A 556 -28.18 -10.89 -7.19
CA SER A 556 -28.48 -12.33 -7.17
C SER A 556 -27.45 -13.16 -7.95
N LEU A 557 -26.41 -12.55 -8.50
CA LEU A 557 -25.39 -13.26 -9.27
C LEU A 557 -24.62 -14.21 -8.38
N ARG A 558 -24.48 -15.45 -8.85
CA ARG A 558 -23.68 -16.49 -8.21
C ARG A 558 -22.69 -17.02 -9.24
N PRO A 559 -21.54 -16.37 -9.43
CA PRO A 559 -20.58 -16.84 -10.41
C PRO A 559 -20.08 -18.23 -10.03
N ARG A 560 -20.03 -19.14 -11.01
CA ARG A 560 -19.50 -20.50 -10.83
C ARG A 560 -18.01 -20.47 -10.47
N ARG A 561 -17.29 -19.51 -11.03
CA ARG A 561 -15.86 -19.28 -10.78
C ARG A 561 -15.54 -17.79 -10.79
N PHE A 562 -14.54 -17.45 -10.01
CA PHE A 562 -13.97 -16.12 -9.89
C PHE A 562 -12.45 -16.26 -10.04
N MET A 563 -11.84 -15.51 -10.97
CA MET A 563 -10.40 -15.59 -11.22
C MET A 563 -9.77 -14.20 -11.37
N LEU A 564 -8.84 -13.90 -10.48
CA LEU A 564 -8.11 -12.64 -10.40
C LEU A 564 -6.81 -12.71 -11.19
N GLN A 565 -6.58 -11.76 -12.09
CA GLN A 565 -5.24 -11.57 -12.68
C GLN A 565 -4.43 -10.54 -11.87
N THR A 566 -3.31 -10.96 -11.28
CA THR A 566 -2.30 -10.09 -10.64
C THR A 566 -1.07 -9.95 -11.55
N GLY A 567 0.09 -10.47 -11.14
CA GLY A 567 1.32 -10.48 -11.94
C GLY A 567 2.57 -10.89 -11.18
N SER A 568 3.70 -10.99 -11.89
CA SER A 568 5.02 -11.38 -11.38
C SER A 568 5.55 -10.44 -10.28
N LYS A 569 5.01 -9.22 -10.16
CA LYS A 569 5.32 -8.32 -9.03
C LYS A 569 4.97 -8.90 -7.66
N HIS A 570 4.18 -9.98 -7.59
CA HIS A 570 3.98 -10.76 -6.36
C HIS A 570 5.33 -11.14 -5.70
N TYR A 571 6.36 -11.39 -6.50
CA TYR A 571 7.70 -11.79 -6.05
C TYR A 571 8.66 -10.61 -5.82
N ALA A 572 8.17 -9.38 -5.95
CA ALA A 572 8.93 -8.15 -5.75
C ALA A 572 10.20 -8.02 -6.61
N PHE A 573 10.20 -8.55 -7.84
CA PHE A 573 11.33 -8.43 -8.79
C PHE A 573 11.81 -6.98 -9.04
N TYR A 574 10.95 -6.00 -8.80
CA TYR A 574 11.28 -4.57 -8.93
C TYR A 574 12.11 -4.00 -7.76
N LEU A 575 12.24 -4.73 -6.66
CA LEU A 575 13.08 -4.36 -5.50
C LEU A 575 14.46 -5.02 -5.55
N GLY A 576 14.66 -6.01 -6.42
CA GLY A 576 15.93 -6.71 -6.60
C GLY A 576 15.76 -8.22 -6.78
N PRO A 577 16.85 -9.00 -6.59
CA PRO A 577 16.84 -10.45 -6.78
C PRO A 577 15.89 -11.18 -5.82
N ALA A 578 14.95 -11.94 -6.38
CA ALA A 578 14.04 -12.82 -5.64
C ALA A 578 14.51 -14.28 -5.70
N PHE A 579 13.74 -15.20 -5.09
CA PHE A 579 13.91 -16.63 -5.30
C PHE A 579 13.60 -16.97 -6.76
N LEU A 580 14.48 -17.75 -7.38
CA LEU A 580 14.43 -18.05 -8.81
C LEU A 580 14.68 -19.56 -9.06
N PRO A 581 13.91 -20.21 -9.96
CA PRO A 581 12.66 -19.68 -10.51
C PRO A 581 11.62 -19.49 -9.40
N ALA A 582 10.85 -18.40 -9.46
CA ALA A 582 9.85 -18.12 -8.45
C ALA A 582 8.71 -19.15 -8.51
N PHE A 583 8.30 -19.65 -7.34
CA PHE A 583 7.23 -20.62 -7.18
C PHE A 583 5.99 -19.97 -6.55
N GLU A 584 4.81 -20.51 -6.82
CA GLU A 584 3.58 -20.03 -6.21
C GLU A 584 3.52 -20.25 -4.68
N SER A 585 4.36 -21.17 -4.18
CA SER A 585 4.56 -21.46 -2.76
C SER A 585 5.53 -20.53 -2.06
N ASP A 586 6.23 -19.65 -2.78
CA ASP A 586 7.17 -18.70 -2.17
C ASP A 586 6.40 -17.73 -1.26
N PRO A 587 6.98 -17.33 -0.12
CA PRO A 587 6.31 -16.42 0.80
C PRO A 587 6.12 -15.04 0.17
N ARG A 588 5.08 -14.33 0.62
CA ARG A 588 4.86 -12.92 0.27
C ARG A 588 6.09 -12.11 0.68
N VAL A 589 6.58 -11.26 -0.22
CA VAL A 589 7.68 -10.32 0.07
C VAL A 589 7.07 -9.06 0.67
N LEU A 590 7.42 -8.75 1.92
CA LEU A 590 6.85 -7.64 2.71
C LEU A 590 7.74 -6.39 2.76
N LEU A 591 8.79 -6.35 1.93
CA LEU A 591 9.72 -5.20 1.84
C LEU A 591 9.05 -3.92 1.30
N ASP A 592 7.89 -4.05 0.64
CA ASP A 592 7.06 -2.95 0.13
C ASP A 592 5.59 -3.37 0.18
N ARG A 593 4.65 -2.40 0.25
CA ARG A 593 3.21 -2.70 0.23
C ARG A 593 2.80 -3.12 -1.19
N ASN A 594 2.47 -4.39 -1.35
CA ASN A 594 1.97 -4.92 -2.62
C ASN A 594 0.45 -5.09 -2.60
N PHE A 595 -0.23 -4.30 -3.43
CA PHE A 595 -1.69 -4.28 -3.53
C PHE A 595 -2.31 -5.61 -4.00
N TYR A 596 -1.51 -6.55 -4.54
CA TYR A 596 -1.98 -7.89 -4.88
C TYR A 596 -2.41 -8.68 -3.65
N TYR A 597 -1.69 -8.60 -2.54
CA TYR A 597 -1.86 -9.54 -1.42
C TYR A 597 -3.25 -9.44 -0.78
N GLU A 598 -3.77 -8.23 -0.64
CA GLU A 598 -5.11 -7.94 -0.12
C GLU A 598 -6.25 -8.46 -1.02
N GLN A 599 -5.96 -8.73 -2.31
CA GLN A 599 -6.94 -9.25 -3.27
C GLN A 599 -6.93 -10.78 -3.36
N GLU A 600 -5.85 -11.45 -2.98
CA GLU A 600 -5.60 -12.87 -3.28
C GLU A 600 -6.29 -13.86 -2.32
N ASP A 601 -6.68 -13.45 -1.11
CA ASP A 601 -6.96 -14.33 0.04
C ASP A 601 -8.17 -15.30 -0.07
N ALA A 602 -8.86 -15.40 -1.22
CA ALA A 602 -9.92 -16.38 -1.44
C ALA A 602 -10.21 -16.72 -2.93
N LEU A 603 -9.29 -16.44 -3.86
CA LEU A 603 -9.57 -16.46 -5.31
C LEU A 603 -8.63 -17.38 -6.10
N ASN A 604 -9.06 -17.79 -7.29
CA ASN A 604 -8.10 -18.30 -8.28
C ASN A 604 -7.25 -17.13 -8.77
N VAL A 605 -5.93 -17.29 -8.84
CA VAL A 605 -5.02 -16.19 -9.19
C VAL A 605 -4.13 -16.57 -10.37
N ALA A 606 -4.08 -15.72 -11.40
CA ALA A 606 -3.11 -15.81 -12.48
C ALA A 606 -2.03 -14.73 -12.33
N ARG A 607 -0.76 -15.13 -12.35
CA ARG A 607 0.41 -14.25 -12.14
C ARG A 607 1.27 -14.15 -13.42
N PRO A 608 0.85 -13.36 -14.43
CA PRO A 608 1.64 -13.18 -15.65
C PRO A 608 2.90 -12.32 -15.44
N SER A 609 3.89 -12.51 -16.31
CA SER A 609 5.06 -11.65 -16.51
C SER A 609 4.72 -10.45 -17.41
N TYR A 610 5.72 -9.82 -18.04
CA TYR A 610 5.52 -8.80 -19.07
C TYR A 610 4.60 -9.34 -20.17
N ILE A 611 3.48 -8.65 -20.38
CA ILE A 611 2.44 -9.12 -21.30
C ILE A 611 2.79 -8.69 -22.72
N VAL A 612 2.86 -9.66 -23.63
CA VAL A 612 3.03 -9.47 -25.07
C VAL A 612 1.64 -9.42 -25.72
N GLY A 613 1.32 -8.31 -26.39
CA GLY A 613 0.09 -8.16 -27.15
C GLY A 613 -0.17 -6.71 -27.58
N ALA A 614 -1.27 -6.48 -28.30
CA ALA A 614 -1.60 -5.18 -28.88
C ALA A 614 -3.03 -4.75 -28.57
N VAL A 615 -3.21 -3.53 -28.06
CA VAL A 615 -4.50 -2.85 -27.88
C VAL A 615 -4.34 -1.36 -28.15
N ARG A 616 -5.39 -0.70 -28.66
CA ARG A 616 -5.33 0.69 -29.09
C ARG A 616 -5.02 1.68 -27.95
N ASP A 617 -5.71 1.55 -26.82
CA ASP A 617 -5.69 2.55 -25.74
C ASP A 617 -4.81 2.15 -24.54
N GLY A 618 -3.93 1.15 -24.71
CA GLY A 618 -3.10 0.58 -23.64
C GLY A 618 -1.64 0.97 -23.72
N THR A 619 -1.25 2.08 -23.07
CA THR A 619 0.15 2.58 -23.09
C THR A 619 1.08 1.93 -22.06
N LEU A 620 0.58 1.05 -21.17
CA LEU A 620 1.42 0.16 -20.34
C LEU A 620 1.82 -1.07 -21.15
N ASN A 621 2.64 -0.85 -22.18
CA ASN A 621 3.10 -1.88 -23.09
C ASN A 621 4.53 -1.59 -23.51
N HIS A 622 5.46 -2.39 -23.03
CA HIS A 622 6.90 -2.22 -23.23
C HIS A 622 7.31 -2.33 -24.72
N LEU A 623 6.50 -3.04 -25.53
CA LEU A 623 6.75 -3.20 -26.97
C LEU A 623 6.47 -1.92 -27.78
N ILE A 624 5.61 -1.02 -27.29
CA ILE A 624 5.36 0.27 -27.96
C ILE A 624 6.64 1.10 -27.98
N GLY A 625 7.31 1.26 -26.84
CA GLY A 625 8.56 2.00 -26.76
C GLY A 625 9.67 1.38 -27.62
N PHE A 626 9.77 0.05 -27.68
CA PHE A 626 10.75 -0.63 -28.54
C PHE A 626 10.46 -0.44 -30.03
N GLY A 627 9.19 -0.52 -30.45
CA GLY A 627 8.80 -0.27 -31.83
C GLY A 627 9.08 1.17 -32.27
N ILE A 628 8.79 2.15 -31.39
CA ILE A 628 9.12 3.56 -31.65
C ILE A 628 10.63 3.76 -31.74
N TYR A 629 11.37 3.22 -30.77
CA TYR A 629 12.84 3.32 -30.74
C TYR A 629 13.46 2.76 -32.02
N ALA A 630 13.09 1.53 -32.38
CA ALA A 630 13.60 0.87 -33.58
C ALA A 630 13.26 1.64 -34.87
N ALA A 631 12.02 2.09 -35.00
CA ALA A 631 11.59 2.81 -36.20
C ALA A 631 12.27 4.19 -36.34
N VAL A 632 12.47 4.92 -35.24
CA VAL A 632 13.16 6.22 -35.26
C VAL A 632 14.65 6.04 -35.54
N GLN A 633 15.32 5.08 -34.91
CA GLN A 633 16.74 4.79 -35.21
C GLN A 633 16.93 4.41 -36.68
N ALA A 634 16.07 3.53 -37.22
CA ALA A 634 16.08 3.16 -38.62
C ALA A 634 15.86 4.37 -39.56
N PHE A 635 14.94 5.26 -39.21
CA PHE A 635 14.69 6.49 -39.97
C PHE A 635 15.88 7.45 -39.96
N LEU A 636 16.58 7.57 -38.83
CA LEU A 636 17.77 8.39 -38.67
C LEU A 636 19.02 7.76 -39.30
N GLY A 637 18.96 6.49 -39.73
CA GLY A 637 20.13 5.74 -40.20
C GLY A 637 21.11 5.42 -39.07
N GLU A 638 20.63 5.34 -37.84
CA GLU A 638 21.42 5.03 -36.65
C GLU A 638 21.18 3.59 -36.19
N PRO A 639 22.17 2.94 -35.55
CA PRO A 639 21.99 1.61 -35.01
C PRO A 639 21.04 1.62 -33.80
N ILE A 640 20.36 0.50 -33.59
CA ILE A 640 19.54 0.22 -32.41
C ILE A 640 20.47 -0.27 -31.29
N ALA A 641 20.92 0.64 -30.44
CA ALA A 641 21.79 0.33 -29.31
C ALA A 641 20.99 -0.26 -28.14
N PHE A 642 21.57 -1.22 -27.43
CA PHE A 642 20.98 -1.73 -26.19
C PHE A 642 21.32 -0.81 -25.01
N PRO A 643 20.33 -0.39 -24.19
CA PRO A 643 20.56 0.58 -23.12
C PRO A 643 21.24 -0.01 -21.86
N GLY A 644 21.06 -1.31 -21.60
CA GLY A 644 21.58 -2.01 -20.43
C GLY A 644 23.01 -2.55 -20.61
N ASP A 645 23.50 -3.25 -19.59
CA ASP A 645 24.80 -3.96 -19.61
C ASP A 645 24.67 -5.41 -20.13
N TYR A 646 25.79 -6.14 -20.18
CA TYR A 646 25.79 -7.55 -20.58
C TYR A 646 25.01 -8.45 -19.62
N HIS A 647 24.90 -8.11 -18.34
CA HIS A 647 24.01 -8.83 -17.42
C HIS A 647 22.55 -8.69 -17.84
N ALA A 648 22.11 -7.49 -18.17
CA ALA A 648 20.76 -7.23 -18.64
C ALA A 648 20.47 -7.84 -20.03
N TRP A 649 21.49 -7.93 -20.88
CA TRP A 649 21.44 -8.53 -22.22
C TRP A 649 21.27 -10.05 -22.18
N ASP A 650 22.08 -10.74 -21.38
CA ASP A 650 22.14 -12.20 -21.31
C ASP A 650 21.24 -12.81 -20.23
N ARG A 651 20.67 -12.02 -19.31
CA ARG A 651 19.78 -12.56 -18.27
C ARG A 651 18.57 -13.23 -18.88
N GLU A 652 18.31 -14.44 -18.41
CA GLU A 652 17.11 -15.18 -18.73
C GLU A 652 15.89 -14.57 -18.05
N GLN A 653 14.80 -14.44 -18.81
CA GLN A 653 13.50 -14.01 -18.34
C GLN A 653 12.41 -14.84 -19.03
N VAL A 654 11.17 -14.58 -18.66
CA VAL A 654 10.00 -15.16 -19.31
C VAL A 654 9.03 -14.07 -19.76
N GLN A 655 8.39 -14.27 -20.91
CA GLN A 655 7.33 -13.41 -21.44
C GLN A 655 5.96 -14.07 -21.27
N SER A 656 4.89 -13.26 -21.24
CA SER A 656 3.52 -13.77 -21.10
C SER A 656 2.62 -13.24 -22.22
N THR A 657 2.48 -13.99 -23.30
CA THR A 657 1.65 -13.66 -24.44
C THR A 657 0.17 -13.61 -24.06
N GLY A 658 -0.50 -12.48 -24.34
CA GLY A 658 -1.88 -12.20 -23.91
C GLY A 658 -2.90 -13.25 -24.37
N MET A 659 -2.75 -13.80 -25.59
CA MET A 659 -3.59 -14.90 -26.08
C MET A 659 -3.36 -16.20 -25.30
N LEU A 660 -2.11 -16.56 -25.01
CA LEU A 660 -1.81 -17.74 -24.19
C LEU A 660 -2.32 -17.55 -22.77
N ASN A 661 -2.20 -16.34 -22.23
CA ASN A 661 -2.80 -15.97 -20.95
C ASN A 661 -4.29 -16.20 -20.94
N ALA A 662 -4.99 -15.78 -21.99
CA ALA A 662 -6.42 -16.01 -22.11
C ALA A 662 -6.80 -17.49 -22.18
N TYR A 663 -6.07 -18.33 -22.93
CA TYR A 663 -6.31 -19.78 -22.95
C TYR A 663 -6.07 -20.43 -21.58
N PHE A 664 -5.03 -20.00 -20.87
CA PHE A 664 -4.73 -20.49 -19.53
C PHE A 664 -5.79 -20.09 -18.51
N GLU A 665 -6.20 -18.83 -18.55
CA GLU A 665 -7.21 -18.28 -17.65
C GLU A 665 -8.57 -18.92 -17.88
N GLU A 666 -8.92 -19.24 -19.14
CA GLU A 666 -10.06 -20.08 -19.48
C GLU A 666 -9.91 -21.50 -18.89
N TRP A 667 -8.73 -22.10 -18.99
CA TRP A 667 -8.43 -23.38 -18.37
C TRP A 667 -8.57 -23.36 -16.84
N LEU A 668 -8.09 -22.31 -16.16
CA LEU A 668 -8.21 -22.14 -14.72
C LEU A 668 -9.67 -22.15 -14.26
N VAL A 669 -10.56 -21.51 -15.01
CA VAL A 669 -11.98 -21.41 -14.64
C VAL A 669 -12.75 -22.68 -15.01
N LEU A 670 -12.39 -23.38 -16.07
CA LEU A 670 -13.13 -24.58 -16.49
C LEU A 670 -12.62 -25.87 -15.83
N THR A 671 -11.40 -25.88 -15.31
CA THR A 671 -10.84 -27.05 -14.66
C THR A 671 -11.29 -27.14 -13.21
N GLY A 672 -11.84 -28.29 -12.79
CA GLY A 672 -12.33 -28.50 -11.43
C GLY A 672 -11.21 -28.40 -10.39
N LYS A 673 -10.08 -29.06 -10.68
CA LYS A 673 -8.92 -29.24 -9.78
C LYS A 673 -8.18 -27.94 -9.46
N THR A 674 -8.29 -26.90 -10.29
CA THR A 674 -7.60 -25.60 -10.15
C THR A 674 -8.28 -24.63 -9.19
N ALA A 675 -9.28 -25.07 -8.42
CA ALA A 675 -10.08 -24.21 -7.54
C ALA A 675 -9.30 -23.65 -6.36
N ASN A 676 -9.45 -22.34 -6.10
CA ASN A 676 -8.85 -21.61 -4.98
C ASN A 676 -7.31 -21.68 -4.97
N GLU A 677 -6.71 -21.72 -6.15
CA GLU A 677 -5.27 -21.87 -6.33
C GLU A 677 -4.69 -20.67 -7.10
N ALA A 678 -3.46 -20.29 -6.75
CA ALA A 678 -2.66 -19.34 -7.52
C ALA A 678 -1.73 -20.09 -8.48
N PHE A 679 -1.57 -19.55 -9.69
CA PHE A 679 -0.67 -20.09 -10.71
C PHE A 679 0.15 -18.98 -11.38
N ASN A 680 1.43 -19.27 -11.59
CA ASN A 680 2.28 -18.53 -12.50
C ASN A 680 1.93 -18.85 -13.94
N ILE A 681 2.11 -17.87 -14.82
CA ILE A 681 1.85 -18.05 -16.24
C ILE A 681 2.83 -17.28 -17.11
N HIS A 682 3.45 -17.99 -18.05
CA HIS A 682 4.30 -17.45 -19.09
C HIS A 682 4.31 -18.38 -20.32
N ASP A 683 5.01 -17.99 -21.37
CA ASP A 683 5.03 -18.64 -22.69
C ASP A 683 5.59 -20.08 -22.70
N GLY A 684 6.13 -20.54 -21.57
CA GLY A 684 6.70 -21.88 -21.41
C GLY A 684 8.11 -22.03 -21.99
N GLN A 685 8.75 -20.94 -22.39
CA GLN A 685 10.10 -20.90 -22.95
C GLN A 685 10.97 -19.82 -22.29
N SER A 686 12.28 -20.02 -22.34
CA SER A 686 13.29 -19.05 -21.90
C SER A 686 13.42 -17.92 -22.92
N PHE A 687 13.64 -16.70 -22.44
CA PHE A 687 13.78 -15.50 -23.26
C PHE A 687 14.98 -14.66 -22.81
N THR A 688 15.72 -14.09 -23.74
CA THR A 688 16.77 -13.09 -23.43
C THR A 688 16.65 -11.89 -24.36
N TRP A 689 16.99 -10.70 -23.85
CA TRP A 689 17.02 -9.50 -24.67
C TRP A 689 18.09 -9.57 -25.75
N GLY A 690 19.22 -10.21 -25.47
CA GLY A 690 20.29 -10.39 -26.44
C GLY A 690 19.92 -11.24 -27.65
N ARG A 691 18.89 -12.08 -27.54
CA ARG A 691 18.28 -12.76 -28.70
C ARG A 691 17.26 -11.88 -29.41
N LEU A 692 16.44 -11.11 -28.68
CA LEU A 692 15.41 -10.26 -29.28
C LEU A 692 16.00 -9.06 -30.04
N TRP A 693 17.04 -8.41 -29.51
CA TRP A 693 17.56 -7.15 -30.06
C TRP A 693 18.03 -7.26 -31.52
N PRO A 694 18.78 -8.30 -31.91
CA PRO A 694 19.12 -8.52 -33.32
C PRO A 694 17.89 -8.78 -34.20
N TYR A 695 16.89 -9.51 -33.72
CA TYR A 695 15.62 -9.66 -34.45
C TYR A 695 14.93 -8.31 -34.64
N LEU A 696 14.79 -7.51 -33.57
CA LEU A 696 14.17 -6.18 -33.62
C LEU A 696 14.84 -5.29 -34.69
N ALA A 697 16.16 -5.27 -34.75
CA ALA A 697 16.89 -4.51 -35.76
C ALA A 697 16.68 -5.04 -37.18
N SER A 698 16.69 -6.37 -37.35
CA SER A 698 16.39 -7.00 -38.65
C SER A 698 14.99 -6.65 -39.17
N TRP A 699 14.01 -6.54 -38.27
CA TRP A 699 12.63 -6.23 -38.63
C TRP A 699 12.46 -4.82 -39.20
N TYR A 700 13.32 -3.88 -38.78
CA TYR A 700 13.33 -2.49 -39.27
C TYR A 700 14.47 -2.20 -40.26
N GLN A 701 15.23 -3.23 -40.68
CA GLN A 701 16.39 -3.09 -41.56
C GLN A 701 17.44 -2.09 -41.04
N ALA A 702 17.64 -2.10 -39.72
CA ALA A 702 18.64 -1.29 -39.05
C ALA A 702 19.81 -2.15 -38.54
N GLU A 703 20.95 -1.50 -38.30
CA GLU A 703 22.03 -2.12 -37.53
C GLU A 703 21.68 -2.15 -36.04
N TRP A 704 22.36 -2.97 -35.26
CA TRP A 704 22.23 -3.01 -33.80
C TRP A 704 23.61 -2.92 -33.15
N LEU A 705 23.65 -2.41 -31.92
CA LEU A 705 24.86 -2.42 -31.10
C LEU A 705 24.63 -3.25 -29.83
N PRO A 706 25.57 -4.13 -29.45
CA PRO A 706 25.55 -4.80 -28.16
C PRO A 706 25.73 -3.78 -27.02
N PRO A 707 25.60 -4.20 -25.75
CA PRO A 707 26.04 -3.40 -24.63
C PRO A 707 27.47 -2.88 -24.82
N ALA A 708 27.75 -1.66 -24.34
CA ALA A 708 29.09 -1.09 -24.41
C ALA A 708 30.10 -1.95 -23.61
N GLU A 709 31.32 -2.09 -24.14
CA GLU A 709 32.40 -2.78 -23.43
C GLU A 709 33.12 -1.86 -22.43
N GLU A 710 33.08 -0.55 -22.66
CA GLU A 710 33.80 0.42 -21.83
C GLU A 710 33.03 0.76 -20.54
N GLU A 711 33.62 0.42 -19.40
CA GLU A 711 33.01 0.57 -18.06
C GLU A 711 32.67 2.03 -17.71
N ASP A 712 33.42 3.00 -18.21
CA ASP A 712 33.24 4.44 -17.94
C ASP A 712 32.00 5.04 -18.60
N LYS A 713 31.39 4.34 -19.57
CA LYS A 713 30.12 4.74 -20.20
C LYS A 713 28.90 4.40 -19.35
N TYR A 714 29.03 3.54 -18.34
CA TYR A 714 27.90 3.12 -17.53
C TYR A 714 27.65 4.07 -16.37
N ARG A 715 26.39 4.45 -16.20
CA ARG A 715 25.87 4.96 -14.93
C ARG A 715 25.27 3.81 -14.13
N SER A 716 25.45 3.87 -12.82
CA SER A 716 25.01 2.86 -11.87
C SER A 716 24.09 3.48 -10.82
N VAL A 717 22.88 2.94 -10.68
CA VAL A 717 21.89 3.36 -9.69
C VAL A 717 21.54 2.17 -8.81
N LYS A 718 21.82 2.27 -7.50
CA LYS A 718 21.39 1.26 -6.53
C LYS A 718 19.88 1.38 -6.30
N LEU A 719 19.18 0.26 -6.31
CA LEU A 719 17.76 0.25 -5.95
C LEU A 719 17.58 0.71 -4.49
N PRO A 720 16.50 1.41 -4.14
CA PRO A 720 16.36 2.03 -2.81
C PRO A 720 16.23 1.03 -1.65
N CYS A 721 15.87 -0.22 -1.92
CA CYS A 721 15.75 -1.27 -0.90
C CYS A 721 17.12 -1.93 -0.65
N PRO A 722 17.72 -1.81 0.55
CA PRO A 722 19.02 -2.40 0.84
C PRO A 722 18.96 -3.94 0.96
N THR A 723 17.80 -4.47 1.32
CA THR A 723 17.54 -5.90 1.44
C THR A 723 16.93 -6.44 0.15
N THR A 724 17.41 -7.57 -0.34
CA THR A 724 16.83 -8.22 -1.53
C THR A 724 15.55 -8.98 -1.17
N PRO A 725 14.59 -9.15 -2.09
CA PRO A 725 13.39 -9.97 -1.87
C PRO A 725 13.65 -11.38 -1.34
N ARG A 726 14.78 -12.01 -1.70
CA ARG A 726 15.19 -13.32 -1.20
C ARG A 726 15.90 -13.31 0.17
N GLY A 727 16.15 -12.13 0.73
CA GLY A 727 16.80 -11.95 2.04
C GLY A 727 18.32 -12.13 2.05
N TYR A 728 18.97 -12.32 0.90
CA TYR A 728 20.43 -12.48 0.81
C TYR A 728 21.01 -11.96 -0.52
N GLY A 729 22.32 -11.74 -0.51
CA GLY A 729 23.08 -11.23 -1.65
C GLY A 729 23.09 -9.70 -1.73
N PRO A 730 23.84 -9.15 -2.69
CA PRO A 730 24.04 -7.71 -2.79
C PRO A 730 22.75 -6.98 -3.21
N GLN A 731 22.63 -5.72 -2.79
CA GLN A 731 21.65 -4.78 -3.28
C GLN A 731 21.76 -4.66 -4.81
N ALA A 732 20.63 -4.79 -5.51
CA ALA A 732 20.60 -4.70 -6.96
C ALA A 732 21.04 -3.32 -7.46
N THR A 733 21.82 -3.33 -8.54
CA THR A 733 22.34 -2.11 -9.17
C THR A 733 21.91 -2.08 -10.61
N LEU A 734 21.13 -1.06 -10.98
CA LEU A 734 20.76 -0.80 -12.36
C LEU A 734 21.93 -0.14 -13.07
N ARG A 735 22.43 -0.79 -14.11
CA ARG A 735 23.48 -0.27 -14.99
C ARG A 735 22.91 0.04 -16.36
N SER A 736 23.22 1.22 -16.89
CA SER A 736 22.80 1.64 -18.22
C SER A 736 23.77 2.64 -18.83
N THR A 737 23.84 2.70 -20.15
CA THR A 737 24.56 3.76 -20.89
C THR A 737 23.63 4.93 -21.22
N PHE A 738 22.35 4.63 -21.47
CA PHE A 738 21.27 5.60 -21.65
C PHE A 738 19.93 4.96 -21.26
N SER A 739 18.85 5.76 -21.23
CA SER A 739 17.48 5.26 -21.06
C SER A 739 16.64 5.69 -22.25
N LEU A 740 15.64 4.89 -22.62
CA LEU A 740 14.68 5.24 -23.66
C LEU A 740 13.92 6.51 -23.28
N LEU A 741 13.68 6.77 -21.99
CA LEU A 741 13.12 8.04 -21.56
C LEU A 741 14.02 9.22 -21.91
N GLU A 742 15.31 9.16 -21.57
CA GLU A 742 16.26 10.23 -21.92
C GLU A 742 16.43 10.39 -23.43
N TRP A 743 16.50 9.28 -24.15
CA TRP A 743 16.52 9.28 -25.62
C TRP A 743 15.29 9.99 -26.19
N SER A 744 14.10 9.77 -25.62
CA SER A 744 12.85 10.40 -26.07
C SER A 744 12.78 11.92 -25.83
N LEU A 745 13.67 12.49 -25.02
CA LEU A 745 13.74 13.93 -24.76
C LEU A 745 14.60 14.69 -25.78
N GLN A 746 15.29 13.98 -26.69
CA GLN A 746 16.14 14.62 -27.68
C GLN A 746 15.28 15.29 -28.77
N PRO A 747 15.49 16.58 -29.09
CA PRO A 747 14.68 17.28 -30.10
C PRO A 747 14.68 16.60 -31.48
N ARG A 748 15.84 16.05 -31.88
CA ARG A 748 16.01 15.32 -33.14
C ARG A 748 15.14 14.06 -33.23
N VAL A 749 14.92 13.39 -32.10
CA VAL A 749 14.11 12.16 -32.00
C VAL A 749 12.63 12.51 -32.13
N GLU A 750 12.19 13.58 -31.47
CA GLU A 750 10.81 14.07 -31.57
C GLU A 750 10.49 14.57 -32.99
N GLU A 751 11.43 15.26 -33.64
CA GLU A 751 11.27 15.70 -35.04
C GLU A 751 11.16 14.52 -36.00
N ALA A 752 12.05 13.52 -35.88
CA ALA A 752 11.98 12.29 -36.66
C ALA A 752 10.64 11.55 -36.47
N TRP A 753 10.14 11.51 -35.24
CA TRP A 753 8.83 10.93 -34.97
C TRP A 753 7.69 11.69 -35.63
N LYS A 754 7.70 13.04 -35.61
CA LYS A 754 6.66 13.83 -36.29
C LYS A 754 6.56 13.49 -37.78
N ASP A 755 7.70 13.30 -38.43
CA ASP A 755 7.77 12.90 -39.83
C ASP A 755 7.24 11.47 -40.06
N LEU A 756 7.67 10.51 -39.23
CA LEU A 756 7.17 9.13 -39.27
C LEU A 756 5.66 9.06 -39.00
N ALA A 757 5.17 9.78 -37.99
CA ALA A 757 3.77 9.85 -37.62
C ALA A 757 2.91 10.35 -38.79
N LYS A 758 3.35 11.43 -39.45
CA LYS A 758 2.71 11.96 -40.65
C LYS A 758 2.76 10.97 -41.81
N ARG A 759 3.92 10.35 -42.07
CA ARG A 759 4.12 9.41 -43.18
C ARG A 759 3.27 8.15 -43.06
N HIS A 760 3.14 7.60 -41.86
CA HIS A 760 2.47 6.32 -41.62
C HIS A 760 1.03 6.46 -41.11
N GLY A 761 0.58 7.70 -40.85
CA GLY A 761 -0.74 8.01 -40.30
C GLY A 761 -0.92 7.46 -38.89
N LEU A 762 0.08 7.68 -38.02
CA LEU A 762 0.07 7.17 -36.65
C LEU A 762 -0.90 7.98 -35.78
N VAL A 763 -1.58 7.29 -34.87
CA VAL A 763 -2.62 7.89 -33.99
C VAL A 763 -2.13 8.15 -32.57
N LEU A 764 -0.98 7.58 -32.20
CA LEU A 764 -0.35 7.78 -30.91
C LEU A 764 0.68 8.90 -31.01
N ASP A 765 0.60 9.87 -30.10
CA ASP A 765 1.71 10.78 -29.80
C ASP A 765 2.42 10.30 -28.52
N PRO A 766 3.55 9.57 -28.65
CA PRO A 766 4.31 9.08 -27.51
C PRO A 766 5.19 10.18 -26.88
N PHE A 767 5.26 11.37 -27.47
CA PHE A 767 6.04 12.51 -26.96
C PHE A 767 5.16 13.52 -26.20
N ASP A 768 3.85 13.34 -26.17
CA ASP A 768 2.96 14.05 -25.24
C ASP A 768 3.38 13.77 -23.79
N ASP A 769 3.50 14.82 -22.97
CA ASP A 769 3.98 14.73 -21.59
C ASP A 769 3.17 13.76 -20.72
N ARG A 770 1.90 13.49 -21.07
CA ARG A 770 1.03 12.53 -20.37
C ARG A 770 1.42 11.08 -20.64
N TYR A 771 2.06 10.79 -21.78
CA TYR A 771 2.34 9.42 -22.23
C TYR A 771 3.84 9.10 -22.27
N ARG A 772 4.71 10.09 -22.51
CA ARG A 772 6.15 9.90 -22.71
C ARG A 772 6.79 9.05 -21.61
N ALA A 773 6.71 9.49 -20.35
CA ALA A 773 7.26 8.75 -19.23
C ALA A 773 6.60 7.35 -19.07
N ARG A 774 5.30 7.25 -19.30
CA ARG A 774 4.56 5.99 -19.17
C ARG A 774 4.99 4.94 -20.21
N ILE A 775 5.31 5.35 -21.42
CA ILE A 775 5.75 4.46 -22.50
C ILE A 775 7.23 4.11 -22.29
N PHE A 776 8.10 5.12 -22.26
CA PHE A 776 9.53 4.88 -22.34
C PHE A 776 10.11 4.38 -21.01
N SER A 777 9.68 4.89 -19.85
CA SER A 777 10.14 4.33 -18.57
C SER A 777 9.63 2.91 -18.31
N PHE A 778 8.46 2.56 -18.86
CA PHE A 778 7.98 1.18 -18.78
C PHE A 778 8.80 0.24 -19.68
N SER A 779 9.15 0.67 -20.89
CA SER A 779 10.11 -0.05 -21.74
C SER A 779 11.49 -0.17 -21.08
N ASP A 780 12.00 0.90 -20.46
CA ASP A 780 13.25 0.89 -19.70
C ASP A 780 13.21 -0.16 -18.59
N SER A 781 12.10 -0.27 -17.85
CA SER A 781 11.97 -1.24 -16.76
C SER A 781 12.03 -2.71 -17.22
N ALA A 782 11.80 -2.98 -18.51
CA ALA A 782 11.90 -4.31 -19.08
C ALA A 782 13.35 -4.68 -19.43
N VAL A 783 14.13 -3.74 -19.97
CA VAL A 783 15.49 -3.98 -20.48
C VAL A 783 16.61 -3.57 -19.52
N ILE A 784 16.38 -2.62 -18.60
CA ILE A 784 17.37 -2.16 -17.62
C ILE A 784 17.15 -2.92 -16.29
N GLY A 785 18.14 -3.72 -15.90
CA GLY A 785 18.13 -4.44 -14.63
C GLY A 785 19.06 -5.65 -14.64
N ASP A 786 19.61 -5.99 -13.48
CA ASP A 786 20.62 -7.05 -13.30
C ASP A 786 20.02 -8.39 -12.87
N ALA A 787 18.88 -8.38 -12.19
CA ALA A 787 18.23 -9.60 -11.70
C ALA A 787 17.42 -10.32 -12.80
N PRO A 788 17.55 -11.66 -12.95
CA PRO A 788 16.64 -12.45 -13.77
C PRO A 788 15.20 -12.38 -13.25
N MET A 789 14.22 -12.53 -14.14
CA MET A 789 12.79 -12.53 -13.83
C MET A 789 12.16 -13.82 -14.37
N THR A 790 12.41 -14.92 -13.66
CA THR A 790 11.97 -16.26 -14.06
C THR A 790 10.96 -16.79 -13.05
N THR A 791 9.79 -17.22 -13.54
CA THR A 791 8.76 -17.91 -12.76
C THR A 791 8.62 -19.34 -13.25
N SER A 792 8.23 -20.28 -12.39
CA SER A 792 7.98 -21.67 -12.82
C SER A 792 6.52 -21.90 -13.19
N VAL A 793 6.28 -22.66 -14.27
CA VAL A 793 4.95 -23.21 -14.63
C VAL A 793 4.78 -24.68 -14.22
N ARG A 794 5.65 -25.23 -13.34
CA ARG A 794 5.58 -26.64 -12.94
C ARG A 794 4.20 -27.03 -12.41
N LYS A 795 3.60 -26.16 -11.59
CA LYS A 795 2.29 -26.39 -10.96
C LYS A 795 1.20 -26.47 -12.02
N ALA A 796 1.22 -25.56 -13.00
CA ALA A 796 0.31 -25.61 -14.13
C ALA A 796 0.45 -26.91 -14.96
N ARG A 797 1.69 -27.38 -15.19
CA ARG A 797 1.95 -28.65 -15.89
C ARG A 797 1.41 -29.85 -15.10
N GLU A 798 1.65 -29.89 -13.80
CA GLU A 798 1.11 -30.93 -12.88
C GLU A 798 -0.42 -30.99 -12.93
N PHE A 799 -1.08 -29.84 -13.11
CA PHE A 799 -2.55 -29.75 -13.20
C PHE A 799 -3.08 -29.99 -14.62
N GLY A 800 -2.20 -30.20 -15.61
CA GLY A 800 -2.57 -30.60 -16.98
C GLY A 800 -2.64 -29.47 -18.00
N PHE A 801 -2.10 -28.28 -17.72
CA PHE A 801 -1.95 -27.23 -18.73
C PHE A 801 -0.61 -27.38 -19.45
N PHE A 802 -0.62 -27.66 -20.75
CA PHE A 802 0.59 -27.84 -21.57
C PHE A 802 0.82 -26.71 -22.60
N GLY A 803 0.03 -25.64 -22.53
CA GLY A 803 0.11 -24.51 -23.46
C GLY A 803 1.49 -23.87 -23.50
N THR A 804 1.97 -23.52 -24.69
CA THR A 804 3.24 -22.83 -24.94
C THR A 804 3.16 -22.03 -26.25
N VAL A 805 4.00 -21.02 -26.37
CA VAL A 805 4.19 -20.21 -27.58
C VAL A 805 5.64 -19.75 -27.67
N ASP A 806 6.15 -19.56 -28.88
CA ASP A 806 7.43 -18.89 -29.10
C ASP A 806 7.29 -17.38 -28.87
N SER A 807 7.94 -16.88 -27.82
CA SER A 807 7.89 -15.47 -27.44
C SER A 807 8.44 -14.54 -28.53
N TYR A 808 9.47 -14.93 -29.28
CA TYR A 808 10.04 -14.10 -30.34
C TYR A 808 9.06 -13.97 -31.50
N ARG A 809 8.45 -15.09 -31.91
CA ARG A 809 7.38 -15.10 -32.91
C ARG A 809 6.16 -14.28 -32.46
N SER A 810 5.75 -14.44 -31.21
CA SER A 810 4.62 -13.70 -30.62
C SER A 810 4.87 -12.18 -30.58
N ILE A 811 6.08 -11.76 -30.21
CA ILE A 811 6.49 -10.35 -30.25
C ILE A 811 6.48 -9.82 -31.69
N PHE A 812 6.99 -10.59 -32.65
CA PHE A 812 6.96 -10.23 -34.06
C PHE A 812 5.53 -9.97 -34.57
N ASP A 813 4.62 -10.92 -34.34
CA ASP A 813 3.21 -10.79 -34.73
C ASP A 813 2.56 -9.60 -34.00
N THR A 814 2.93 -9.36 -32.74
CA THR A 814 2.46 -8.21 -31.95
C THR A 814 2.91 -6.87 -32.53
N PHE A 815 4.13 -6.76 -33.08
CA PHE A 815 4.60 -5.53 -33.74
C PHE A 815 3.76 -5.20 -34.98
N HIS A 816 3.38 -6.22 -35.75
CA HIS A 816 2.46 -6.05 -36.87
C HIS A 816 1.07 -5.62 -36.40
N ASP A 817 0.57 -6.16 -35.30
CA ASP A 817 -0.70 -5.73 -34.73
C ASP A 817 -0.65 -4.28 -34.21
N LEU A 818 0.42 -3.87 -33.52
CA LEU A 818 0.61 -2.48 -33.08
C LEU A 818 0.66 -1.51 -34.28
N ALA A 819 1.29 -1.93 -35.38
CA ALA A 819 1.33 -1.15 -36.62
C ALA A 819 -0.03 -1.09 -37.33
N ARG A 820 -0.79 -2.18 -37.34
CA ARG A 820 -2.18 -2.22 -37.83
C ARG A 820 -3.07 -1.26 -37.04
N LEU A 821 -2.85 -1.17 -35.73
CA LEU A 821 -3.49 -0.20 -34.83
C LEU A 821 -2.94 1.22 -34.93
N LYS A 822 -1.95 1.47 -35.79
CA LYS A 822 -1.34 2.78 -36.04
C LYS A 822 -0.64 3.37 -34.80
N LEU A 823 -0.15 2.53 -33.90
CA LEU A 823 0.60 2.95 -32.71
C LEU A 823 2.10 3.08 -32.98
N ILE A 824 2.62 2.27 -33.90
CA ILE A 824 4.03 2.29 -34.34
C ILE A 824 4.09 2.15 -35.87
N PRO A 825 5.20 2.55 -36.52
CA PRO A 825 5.47 2.18 -37.91
C PRO A 825 5.51 0.66 -38.08
N ALA A 826 5.12 0.17 -39.26
CA ALA A 826 5.17 -1.26 -39.54
C ALA A 826 6.62 -1.75 -39.66
N PRO A 827 6.93 -2.97 -39.19
CA PRO A 827 8.15 -3.67 -39.57
C PRO A 827 8.31 -3.72 -41.10
N ALA A 828 9.55 -3.63 -41.57
CA ALA A 828 9.92 -3.71 -42.98
C ALA A 828 9.79 -5.14 -43.53
N VAL A 829 9.96 -6.15 -42.67
CA VAL A 829 9.77 -7.56 -43.01
C VAL A 829 8.33 -8.00 -42.71
N LYS A 830 7.82 -8.99 -43.47
CA LYS A 830 6.42 -9.47 -43.35
C LYS A 830 6.28 -10.84 -42.67
N GLU A 831 7.37 -11.59 -42.61
CA GLU A 831 7.38 -12.95 -42.08
C GLU A 831 8.47 -13.08 -41.01
N PHE A 832 8.15 -13.80 -39.94
CA PHE A 832 9.12 -14.15 -38.92
C PHE A 832 10.06 -15.22 -39.47
N THR A 833 11.36 -14.94 -39.44
CA THR A 833 12.40 -15.93 -39.75
C THR A 833 13.07 -16.30 -38.43
N ALA A 834 12.98 -17.58 -38.08
CA ALA A 834 13.56 -18.14 -36.86
C ALA A 834 15.09 -18.15 -36.92
#